data_AF-A0A1H2AIU7-F1
#
_entry.id   AF-A0A1H2AIU7-F1
#
_cell.length_a   1.000
_cell.length_b   1.000
_cell.length_c   1.000
_cell.angle_alpha   90.00
_cell.angle_beta   90.00
_cell.angle_gamma   90.00
#
_symmetry.space_group_name_H-M   'P 1'
#
loop_
_entity.id
_entity.type
_entity.pdbx_description
1 polymer ?
#
loop_
_entity_poly.entity_id
_entity_poly.type
_entity_poly.pdbx_seq_one_letter_code
_entity_poly.pdbx_strand_id
1 'polypeptide(L)'
;MTNVRPDTMAVPGPRRLAVTVSLTGAAVHGAPARPLLEPHRPLPFGVARCDEFAGVMRALGFTVNDRRWLDGPDEPDGQPAWFGPALLTAVQVNAVVEGAFDSLKEADDLLVVHVLGDCEVEGGTHEPLRRVWLRGPDGHRLPADVASWRERAAQAPGRTLLILDVGAAVDTVAPEAYRNFTPHLGYWIIGAADGDGQTRGGELTGAVTAELAALNQEHDATVGPFALDVATLLERVHRRVPNTCWEPRTRPVPAGTARTDAGPARTATADVRAHLQHFLTTEAIEPTSGQLLVASAVKEFLQGDTMNLLVVTGKPGSGKSALINNAVRPHLPRVVIVDSRNQSLLDLIRIISGQLDPGGDFDYSQMAPVRPVLDAIMRRRLRDGDPAAVPIIVVDGFDRAMNRRQLVDQLLHPLAWWEEDGLRWCRLLVLARPDVTELDDLRPRDRRHEAWIDLGAVRPPMAKLNGELRAHLREQFHRRPLAGRHGPAVADALAAGMADLLAPAGDTAAVEPLPWGEHLVAELWLHELHRAGAGPRDIAAAKAFVAGLPRDVSGLVRLDLRRLNPRSLAIAWTMAFAQGEGWSLDHIDLIVAIAQRMAPRAGCDRTAITEESLRAALDGDLAFYVRRYPQRGGGVVVRLFHDAVAEEIQRDSRRSWTATPEEAP
;
A
#
# COMPACT_ATOMS: atom_id res chain seq x y z
N MET A 1 -76.21 4.03 -11.42
CA MET A 1 -74.98 3.92 -10.60
C MET A 1 -74.32 2.60 -10.92
N THR A 2 -73.36 2.61 -11.85
CA THR A 2 -72.54 1.44 -12.20
C THR A 2 -71.12 1.95 -12.30
N ASN A 3 -70.27 1.46 -11.39
CA ASN A 3 -68.92 1.91 -11.17
C ASN A 3 -68.03 1.67 -12.40
N VAL A 4 -67.41 2.75 -12.89
CA VAL A 4 -66.27 2.70 -13.80
C VAL A 4 -65.05 2.25 -12.98
N ARG A 5 -64.44 1.12 -13.36
CA ARG A 5 -63.15 0.68 -12.78
C ARG A 5 -62.05 1.63 -13.28
N PRO A 6 -61.18 2.14 -12.39
CA PRO A 6 -60.00 2.89 -12.81
C PRO A 6 -59.01 1.93 -13.48
N ASP A 7 -58.49 2.33 -14.62
CA ASP A 7 -57.37 1.69 -15.30
C ASP A 7 -56.19 1.53 -14.34
N THR A 8 -55.83 0.29 -14.02
CA THR A 8 -54.55 -0.05 -13.42
C THR A 8 -53.45 0.31 -14.41
N MET A 9 -52.87 1.50 -14.27
CA MET A 9 -51.57 1.81 -14.85
C MET A 9 -50.57 0.80 -14.29
N ALA A 10 -50.10 -0.12 -15.14
CA ALA A 10 -49.04 -1.04 -14.79
C ALA A 10 -47.84 -0.20 -14.33
N VAL A 11 -47.47 -0.32 -13.05
CA VAL A 11 -46.23 0.26 -12.55
C VAL A 11 -45.11 -0.40 -13.36
N PRO A 12 -44.31 0.36 -14.12
CA PRO A 12 -43.23 -0.22 -14.90
C PRO A 12 -42.28 -0.92 -13.92
N GLY A 13 -41.98 -2.20 -14.18
CA GLY A 13 -40.98 -2.92 -13.41
C GLY A 13 -39.59 -2.30 -13.57
N PRO A 14 -38.62 -2.72 -12.74
CA PRO A 14 -37.26 -2.16 -12.78
C PRO A 14 -36.65 -2.30 -14.18
N ARG A 15 -36.01 -1.22 -14.64
CA ARG A 15 -35.42 -1.17 -15.98
C ARG A 15 -34.16 -2.01 -16.01
N ARG A 16 -34.04 -2.80 -17.07
CA ARG A 16 -32.86 -3.62 -17.34
C ARG A 16 -32.28 -3.19 -18.67
N LEU A 17 -31.15 -2.51 -18.63
CA LEU A 17 -30.47 -2.00 -19.80
C LEU A 17 -29.12 -2.70 -19.94
N ALA A 18 -28.81 -3.17 -21.14
CA ALA A 18 -27.47 -3.60 -21.49
C ALA A 18 -26.95 -2.75 -22.64
N VAL A 19 -25.72 -2.25 -22.51
CA VAL A 19 -24.99 -1.56 -23.55
C VAL A 19 -23.83 -2.44 -23.93
N THR A 20 -23.72 -2.78 -25.21
CA THR A 20 -22.60 -3.55 -25.73
C THR A 20 -21.85 -2.67 -26.73
N VAL A 21 -20.55 -2.50 -26.51
CA VAL A 21 -19.66 -1.71 -27.36
C VAL A 21 -18.56 -2.62 -27.89
N SER A 22 -18.54 -2.82 -29.21
CA SER A 22 -17.45 -3.51 -29.90
C SER A 22 -16.55 -2.51 -30.63
N LEU A 23 -15.30 -2.40 -30.20
CA LEU A 23 -14.24 -1.59 -30.82
C LEU A 23 -13.35 -2.43 -31.76
N THR A 24 -13.80 -3.63 -32.14
CA THR A 24 -13.03 -4.56 -32.97
C THR A 24 -13.21 -4.28 -34.46
N GLY A 25 -12.77 -3.10 -34.91
CA GLY A 25 -12.78 -2.70 -36.32
C GLY A 25 -11.71 -3.44 -37.14
N ALA A 26 -12.03 -3.82 -38.38
CA ALA A 26 -11.09 -4.45 -39.30
C ALA A 26 -10.26 -3.39 -40.03
N ALA A 27 -9.06 -3.08 -39.53
CA ALA A 27 -8.16 -2.08 -40.10
C ALA A 27 -8.16 -2.11 -41.64
N VAL A 28 -8.70 -1.06 -42.25
CA VAL A 28 -8.74 -0.90 -43.71
C VAL A 28 -7.31 -0.82 -44.24
N HIS A 29 -6.93 -1.81 -45.06
CA HIS A 29 -5.75 -1.74 -45.90
C HIS A 29 -5.85 -0.52 -46.84
N GLY A 30 -5.32 0.64 -46.46
CA GLY A 30 -5.30 1.81 -47.35
C GLY A 30 -4.81 3.13 -46.79
N ALA A 31 -4.80 3.36 -45.48
CA ALA A 31 -4.29 4.62 -44.91
C ALA A 31 -2.76 4.60 -44.76
N PRO A 32 -2.03 5.66 -45.15
CA PRO A 32 -0.57 5.70 -45.03
C PRO A 32 -0.16 5.68 -43.56
N ALA A 33 0.45 4.58 -43.14
CA ALA A 33 0.91 4.35 -41.78
C ALA A 33 1.94 5.42 -41.35
N ARG A 34 1.64 6.14 -40.27
CA ARG A 34 2.69 6.67 -39.39
C ARG A 34 3.38 5.49 -38.69
N PRO A 35 4.68 5.58 -38.36
CA PRO A 35 5.41 4.47 -37.77
C PRO A 35 5.02 4.32 -36.30
N LEU A 36 3.91 3.63 -36.05
CA LEU A 36 3.67 2.95 -34.78
C LEU A 36 4.35 1.57 -34.87
N LEU A 37 5.06 1.20 -33.81
CA LEU A 37 5.64 -0.13 -33.63
C LEU A 37 4.48 -1.14 -33.59
N GLU A 38 4.36 -1.91 -34.67
CA GLU A 38 3.41 -3.00 -34.93
C GLU A 38 1.96 -2.62 -35.35
N PRO A 39 1.45 -3.15 -36.48
CA PRO A 39 0.05 -3.00 -36.89
C PRO A 39 -0.88 -3.81 -35.97
N HIS A 40 -1.92 -3.17 -35.44
CA HIS A 40 -2.99 -3.82 -34.69
C HIS A 40 -3.62 -4.95 -35.52
N ARG A 41 -3.63 -6.19 -34.98
CA ARG A 41 -4.31 -7.32 -35.62
C ARG A 41 -5.79 -7.27 -35.25
N PRO A 42 -6.73 -7.34 -36.22
CA PRO A 42 -8.15 -7.39 -35.91
C PRO A 42 -8.44 -8.62 -35.04
N LEU A 43 -9.24 -8.45 -33.99
CA LEU A 43 -9.70 -9.54 -33.13
C LEU A 43 -10.74 -10.39 -33.90
N PRO A 44 -10.39 -11.59 -34.40
CA PRO A 44 -11.18 -12.30 -35.40
C PRO A 44 -12.53 -12.83 -34.87
N PHE A 45 -12.80 -12.72 -33.58
CA PHE A 45 -14.00 -13.22 -32.92
C PHE A 45 -14.83 -12.14 -32.22
N GLY A 46 -14.42 -10.86 -32.29
CA GLY A 46 -15.00 -9.83 -31.44
C GLY A 46 -16.50 -9.61 -31.67
N VAL A 47 -16.90 -9.47 -32.93
CA VAL A 47 -18.31 -9.23 -33.30
C VAL A 47 -19.20 -10.41 -32.91
N ALA A 48 -18.80 -11.64 -33.23
CA ALA A 48 -19.59 -12.84 -32.92
C ALA A 48 -19.83 -13.00 -31.40
N ARG A 49 -18.83 -12.65 -30.58
CA ARG A 49 -18.94 -12.68 -29.12
C ARG A 49 -19.89 -11.61 -28.57
N CYS A 50 -19.85 -10.40 -29.11
CA CYS A 50 -20.81 -9.35 -28.77
C CYS A 50 -22.24 -9.78 -29.15
N ASP A 51 -22.42 -10.45 -30.28
CA ASP A 51 -23.73 -10.94 -30.75
C ASP A 51 -24.29 -12.02 -29.84
N GLU A 52 -23.44 -12.96 -29.43
CA GLU A 52 -23.75 -14.01 -28.47
C GLU A 52 -24.17 -13.40 -27.12
N PHE A 53 -23.37 -12.48 -26.59
CA PHE A 53 -23.64 -11.77 -25.33
C PHE A 53 -24.96 -10.99 -25.40
N ALA A 54 -25.17 -10.20 -26.45
CA ALA A 54 -26.39 -9.43 -26.66
C ALA A 54 -27.63 -10.36 -26.78
N GLY A 55 -27.49 -11.52 -27.42
CA GLY A 55 -28.53 -12.55 -27.49
C GLY A 55 -28.94 -13.05 -26.11
N VAL A 56 -27.97 -13.40 -25.27
CA VAL A 56 -28.22 -13.85 -23.88
C VAL A 56 -28.87 -12.75 -23.05
N MET A 57 -28.39 -11.50 -23.15
CA MET A 57 -28.98 -10.37 -22.40
C MET A 57 -30.44 -10.11 -22.79
N ARG A 58 -30.78 -10.20 -24.09
CA ARG A 58 -32.19 -10.12 -24.54
C ARG A 58 -33.02 -11.26 -23.96
N ALA A 59 -32.49 -12.48 -23.92
CA ALA A 59 -33.18 -13.64 -23.33
C ALA A 59 -33.42 -13.46 -21.82
N LEU A 60 -32.55 -12.72 -21.13
CA LEU A 60 -32.69 -12.33 -19.72
C LEU A 60 -33.65 -11.15 -19.49
N GLY A 61 -34.27 -10.63 -20.54
CA GLY A 61 -35.22 -9.52 -20.49
C GLY A 61 -34.58 -8.13 -20.44
N PHE A 62 -33.30 -8.00 -20.81
CA PHE A 62 -32.68 -6.68 -20.95
C PHE A 62 -33.07 -6.02 -22.28
N THR A 63 -33.29 -4.72 -22.23
CA THR A 63 -33.24 -3.88 -23.44
C THR A 63 -31.76 -3.73 -23.81
N VAL A 64 -31.36 -4.20 -24.99
CA VAL A 64 -29.95 -4.18 -25.41
C VAL A 64 -29.72 -3.08 -26.44
N ASN A 65 -28.83 -2.15 -26.11
CA ASN A 65 -28.28 -1.14 -27.02
C ASN A 65 -26.91 -1.64 -27.52
N ASP A 66 -26.93 -2.43 -28.59
CA ASP A 66 -25.73 -2.99 -29.22
C ASP A 66 -25.15 -1.99 -30.23
N ARG A 67 -23.89 -1.61 -30.03
CA ARG A 67 -23.16 -0.66 -30.88
C ARG A 67 -21.84 -1.25 -31.34
N ARG A 68 -21.59 -1.14 -32.64
CA ARG A 68 -20.41 -1.69 -33.30
C ARG A 68 -19.68 -0.60 -34.06
N TRP A 69 -18.36 -0.68 -34.04
CA TRP A 69 -17.52 0.07 -34.97
C TRP A 69 -17.36 -0.72 -36.27
N LEU A 70 -17.74 -0.13 -37.41
CA LEU A 70 -17.43 -0.66 -38.75
C LEU A 70 -16.62 0.39 -39.49
N ASP A 71 -15.50 0.00 -40.08
CA ASP A 71 -14.66 0.92 -40.85
C ASP A 71 -15.33 1.28 -42.18
N GLY A 72 -15.57 2.57 -42.41
CA GLY A 72 -16.04 3.10 -43.69
C GLY A 72 -16.36 4.60 -43.62
N PRO A 73 -15.83 5.43 -44.55
CA PRO A 73 -16.15 6.84 -44.64
C PRO A 73 -17.31 7.05 -45.61
N ASP A 74 -18.55 6.77 -45.22
CA ASP A 74 -19.74 7.20 -45.98
C ASP A 74 -20.95 7.28 -45.05
N GLU A 75 -21.32 8.50 -44.63
CA GLU A 75 -22.68 8.79 -44.16
C GLU A 75 -23.57 8.95 -45.41
N PRO A 76 -24.65 8.18 -45.61
CA PRO A 76 -25.73 8.61 -46.49
C PRO A 76 -26.51 9.70 -45.75
N ASP A 77 -26.61 10.86 -46.39
CA ASP A 77 -27.31 12.05 -45.91
C ASP A 77 -28.64 11.74 -45.19
N GLY A 78 -28.69 12.10 -43.91
CA GLY A 78 -29.87 12.74 -43.30
C GLY A 78 -31.04 11.86 -42.85
N GLN A 79 -30.87 11.05 -41.78
CA GLN A 79 -31.91 10.83 -40.75
C GLN A 79 -31.30 10.44 -39.37
N PRO A 80 -31.80 10.97 -38.24
CA PRO A 80 -31.36 10.55 -36.91
C PRO A 80 -32.08 9.25 -36.49
N ALA A 81 -31.47 8.09 -36.74
CA ALA A 81 -32.02 6.80 -36.32
C ALA A 81 -31.58 6.42 -34.90
N TRP A 82 -32.47 6.60 -33.92
CA TRP A 82 -32.25 6.18 -32.52
C TRP A 82 -32.42 4.65 -32.31
N PHE A 83 -32.80 3.89 -33.35
CA PHE A 83 -32.99 2.44 -33.27
C PHE A 83 -32.50 1.74 -34.54
N GLY A 84 -31.20 1.48 -34.59
CA GLY A 84 -30.47 0.71 -35.62
C GLY A 84 -28.98 0.65 -35.23
N PRO A 85 -28.16 -0.26 -35.81
CA PRO A 85 -26.71 -0.29 -35.57
C PRO A 85 -26.09 0.97 -36.17
N ALA A 86 -26.14 2.09 -35.45
CA ALA A 86 -25.55 3.34 -35.88
C ALA A 86 -24.06 3.37 -35.55
N LEU A 87 -23.29 3.83 -36.53
CA LEU A 87 -21.85 4.04 -36.52
C LEU A 87 -21.46 4.91 -35.32
N LEU A 88 -20.41 4.52 -34.58
CA LEU A 88 -19.89 5.31 -33.47
C LEU A 88 -18.51 5.87 -33.83
N THR A 89 -18.35 7.17 -33.62
CA THR A 89 -17.08 7.85 -33.38
C THR A 89 -16.73 7.71 -31.90
N ALA A 90 -15.49 8.06 -31.54
CA ALA A 90 -15.05 8.04 -30.15
C ALA A 90 -15.94 8.88 -29.20
N VAL A 91 -16.45 10.00 -29.69
CA VAL A 91 -17.41 10.87 -28.98
C VAL A 91 -18.75 10.16 -28.77
N GLN A 92 -19.19 9.36 -29.75
CA GLN A 92 -20.46 8.64 -29.68
C GLN A 92 -20.39 7.42 -28.75
N VAL A 93 -19.25 6.73 -28.62
CA VAL A 93 -19.09 5.65 -27.62
C VAL A 93 -19.33 6.17 -26.22
N ASN A 94 -18.68 7.27 -25.84
CA ASN A 94 -18.88 7.86 -24.52
C ASN A 94 -20.32 8.36 -24.34
N ALA A 95 -20.88 9.05 -25.34
CA ALA A 95 -22.26 9.54 -25.26
C ALA A 95 -23.28 8.42 -25.08
N VAL A 96 -23.06 7.24 -25.68
CA VAL A 96 -23.93 6.07 -25.51
C VAL A 96 -23.85 5.52 -24.08
N VAL A 97 -22.65 5.41 -23.52
CA VAL A 97 -22.45 4.90 -22.15
C VAL A 97 -23.00 5.90 -21.12
N GLU A 98 -22.69 7.19 -21.26
CA GLU A 98 -23.22 8.25 -20.40
C GLU A 98 -24.75 8.35 -20.48
N GLY A 99 -25.32 8.30 -21.69
CA GLY A 99 -26.77 8.28 -21.86
C GLY A 99 -27.45 7.05 -21.24
N ALA A 100 -26.74 5.92 -21.15
CA ALA A 100 -27.24 4.74 -20.45
C ALA A 100 -27.21 4.92 -18.92
N PHE A 101 -26.18 5.56 -18.37
CA PHE A 101 -26.16 5.95 -16.96
C PHE A 101 -27.31 6.89 -16.61
N ASP A 102 -27.58 7.89 -17.45
CA ASP A 102 -28.68 8.85 -17.27
C ASP A 102 -30.08 8.20 -17.36
N SER A 103 -30.16 7.00 -17.93
CA SER A 103 -31.41 6.25 -18.05
C SER A 103 -31.81 5.49 -16.77
N LEU A 104 -30.87 5.33 -15.83
CA LEU A 104 -31.09 4.76 -14.51
C LEU A 104 -31.84 5.78 -13.64
N LYS A 105 -33.04 5.43 -13.19
CA LYS A 105 -33.93 6.31 -12.41
C LYS A 105 -34.21 5.77 -11.02
N GLU A 106 -34.15 4.45 -10.84
CA GLU A 106 -34.54 3.78 -9.60
C GLU A 106 -33.40 2.88 -9.09
N ALA A 107 -33.40 2.61 -7.77
CA ALA A 107 -32.38 1.78 -7.13
C ALA A 107 -32.34 0.33 -7.63
N ASP A 108 -33.50 -0.16 -8.09
CA ASP A 108 -33.63 -1.52 -8.60
C ASP A 108 -33.29 -1.65 -10.09
N ASP A 109 -33.11 -0.53 -10.80
CA ASP A 109 -32.65 -0.54 -12.19
C ASP A 109 -31.26 -1.21 -12.27
N LEU A 110 -31.02 -1.93 -13.36
CA LEU A 110 -29.76 -2.62 -13.61
C LEU A 110 -29.23 -2.28 -15.00
N LEU A 111 -28.06 -1.66 -15.04
CA LEU A 111 -27.27 -1.41 -16.23
C LEU A 111 -26.15 -2.44 -16.33
N VAL A 112 -25.95 -3.01 -17.51
CA VAL A 112 -24.75 -3.78 -17.83
C VAL A 112 -24.04 -3.09 -18.99
N VAL A 113 -22.79 -2.66 -18.78
CA VAL A 113 -21.95 -2.08 -19.85
C VAL A 113 -20.89 -3.11 -20.20
N HIS A 114 -20.94 -3.63 -21.42
CA HIS A 114 -19.97 -4.59 -21.94
C HIS A 114 -19.14 -3.92 -23.02
N VAL A 115 -17.82 -3.95 -22.84
CA VAL A 115 -16.86 -3.36 -23.79
C VAL A 115 -15.86 -4.41 -24.20
N LEU A 116 -15.69 -4.56 -25.51
CA LEU A 116 -14.71 -5.44 -26.14
C LEU A 116 -13.84 -4.61 -27.11
N GLY A 117 -12.53 -4.55 -26.87
CA GLY A 117 -11.65 -3.68 -27.65
C GLY A 117 -10.20 -3.67 -27.18
N ASP A 118 -9.41 -2.75 -27.74
CA ASP A 118 -8.06 -2.46 -27.22
C ASP A 118 -8.11 -1.32 -26.21
N CYS A 119 -7.14 -1.28 -25.30
CA CYS A 119 -6.95 -0.18 -24.37
C CYS A 119 -5.48 0.25 -24.30
N GLU A 120 -5.29 1.49 -23.89
CA GLU A 120 -4.02 2.05 -23.48
C GLU A 120 -4.05 2.32 -21.99
N VAL A 121 -2.98 1.97 -21.32
CA VAL A 121 -2.85 2.18 -19.89
C VAL A 121 -1.85 3.30 -19.65
N GLU A 122 -2.33 4.40 -19.05
CA GLU A 122 -1.52 5.56 -18.71
C GLU A 122 -1.23 5.58 -17.21
N GLY A 123 0.04 5.68 -16.85
CA GLY A 123 0.55 5.63 -15.47
C GLY A 123 1.75 4.69 -15.38
N GLY A 124 2.77 5.07 -14.61
CA GLY A 124 3.95 4.22 -14.39
C GLY A 124 3.55 2.88 -13.76
N THR A 125 4.43 1.87 -13.83
CA THR A 125 4.20 0.52 -13.27
C THR A 125 3.81 0.50 -11.79
N HIS A 126 3.95 1.63 -11.08
CA HIS A 126 3.78 1.80 -9.64
C HIS A 126 2.67 2.78 -9.21
N GLU A 127 1.85 3.33 -10.11
CA GLU A 127 0.71 4.19 -9.70
C GLU A 127 -0.58 3.37 -9.47
N PRO A 128 -1.26 3.54 -8.31
CA PRO A 128 -2.45 2.75 -7.94
C PRO A 128 -3.72 3.12 -8.73
N LEU A 129 -3.67 4.12 -9.61
CA LEU A 129 -4.76 4.49 -10.50
C LEU A 129 -4.22 4.62 -11.92
N ARG A 130 -3.82 3.50 -12.51
CA ARG A 130 -3.60 3.44 -13.96
C ARG A 130 -4.88 3.87 -14.67
N ARG A 131 -4.81 4.94 -15.48
CA ARG A 131 -5.94 5.36 -16.31
C ARG A 131 -6.01 4.42 -17.50
N VAL A 132 -7.10 3.66 -17.58
CA VAL A 132 -7.38 2.79 -18.72
C VAL A 132 -8.18 3.59 -19.74
N TRP A 133 -7.52 3.95 -20.83
CA TRP A 133 -8.12 4.60 -21.99
C TRP A 133 -8.51 3.52 -23.00
N LEU A 134 -9.74 3.56 -23.49
CA LEU A 134 -10.09 2.70 -24.62
C LEU A 134 -9.46 3.25 -25.90
N ARG A 135 -9.08 2.36 -26.82
CA ARG A 135 -8.61 2.74 -28.15
C ARG A 135 -9.71 2.53 -29.18
N GLY A 136 -9.90 3.54 -30.02
CA GLY A 136 -10.65 3.37 -31.26
C GLY A 136 -9.88 2.48 -32.24
N PRO A 137 -10.53 1.97 -33.29
CA PRO A 137 -9.87 1.23 -34.38
C PRO A 137 -8.82 2.03 -35.15
N ASP A 138 -8.88 3.36 -35.07
CA ASP A 138 -7.86 4.29 -35.56
C ASP A 138 -6.60 4.34 -34.66
N GLY A 139 -6.61 3.60 -33.54
CA GLY A 139 -5.54 3.56 -32.55
C GLY A 139 -5.52 4.77 -31.62
N HIS A 140 -6.44 5.73 -31.76
CA HIS A 140 -6.51 6.91 -30.91
C HIS A 140 -7.29 6.63 -29.62
N ARG A 141 -6.90 7.31 -28.54
CA ARG A 141 -7.61 7.24 -27.26
C ARG A 141 -9.02 7.81 -27.41
N LEU A 142 -10.02 7.10 -26.87
CA LEU A 142 -11.36 7.65 -26.73
C LEU A 142 -11.33 8.79 -25.67
N PRO A 143 -12.17 9.83 -25.80
CA PRO A 143 -12.17 11.00 -24.90
C PRO A 143 -12.44 10.69 -23.42
N ALA A 144 -13.04 9.55 -23.11
CA ALA A 144 -13.35 9.14 -21.75
C ALA A 144 -12.54 7.89 -21.37
N ASP A 145 -12.02 7.90 -20.15
CA ASP A 145 -11.36 6.75 -19.55
C ASP A 145 -12.34 5.90 -18.73
N VAL A 146 -11.94 4.67 -18.42
CA VAL A 146 -12.72 3.76 -17.57
C VAL A 146 -12.94 4.33 -16.16
N ALA A 147 -12.03 5.19 -15.68
CA ALA A 147 -12.15 5.81 -14.36
C ALA A 147 -13.37 6.76 -14.30
N SER A 148 -13.64 7.48 -15.39
CA SER A 148 -14.80 8.36 -15.55
C SER A 148 -16.11 7.57 -15.44
N TRP A 149 -16.20 6.43 -16.15
CA TRP A 149 -17.38 5.56 -16.09
C TRP A 149 -17.57 4.90 -14.73
N ARG A 150 -16.48 4.58 -14.02
CA ARG A 150 -16.54 4.09 -12.65
C ARG A 150 -17.13 5.14 -11.71
N GLU A 151 -16.66 6.38 -11.80
CA GLU A 151 -17.21 7.48 -10.99
C GLU A 151 -18.69 7.71 -11.30
N ARG A 152 -19.07 7.62 -12.57
CA ARG A 152 -20.48 7.71 -12.98
C ARG A 152 -21.31 6.55 -12.43
N ALA A 153 -20.83 5.32 -12.52
CA ALA A 153 -21.50 4.13 -11.98
C ALA A 153 -21.68 4.20 -10.46
N ALA A 154 -20.70 4.77 -9.74
CA ALA A 154 -20.78 4.97 -8.30
C ALA A 154 -21.85 6.00 -7.89
N GLN A 155 -22.12 6.97 -8.75
CA GLN A 155 -23.10 8.05 -8.54
C GLN A 155 -24.49 7.72 -9.10
N ALA A 156 -24.61 6.68 -9.93
CA ALA A 156 -25.88 6.31 -10.52
C ALA A 156 -26.86 5.79 -9.45
N PRO A 157 -28.16 6.12 -9.55
CA PRO A 157 -29.14 5.68 -8.56
C PRO A 157 -29.35 4.15 -8.59
N GLY A 158 -29.15 3.51 -9.76
CA GLY A 158 -29.33 2.08 -9.97
C GLY A 158 -28.04 1.26 -9.85
N ARG A 159 -28.16 -0.04 -10.14
CA ARG A 159 -27.06 -1.00 -10.14
C ARG A 159 -26.35 -1.05 -11.49
N THR A 160 -25.01 -1.14 -11.52
CA THR A 160 -24.22 -1.20 -12.78
C THR A 160 -23.22 -2.35 -12.79
N LEU A 161 -23.16 -3.17 -13.83
CA LEU A 161 -22.07 -4.14 -14.06
C LEU A 161 -21.26 -3.71 -15.28
N LEU A 162 -20.00 -3.34 -15.09
CA LEU A 162 -19.04 -3.05 -16.16
C LEU A 162 -18.23 -4.31 -16.48
N ILE A 163 -18.30 -4.80 -17.72
CA ILE A 163 -17.55 -5.95 -18.23
C ILE A 163 -16.55 -5.43 -19.26
N LEU A 164 -15.27 -5.45 -18.91
CA LEU A 164 -14.18 -4.88 -19.71
C LEU A 164 -13.30 -6.01 -20.25
N ASP A 165 -13.61 -6.49 -21.44
CA ASP A 165 -12.79 -7.47 -22.16
C ASP A 165 -11.85 -6.70 -23.10
N VAL A 166 -10.85 -6.05 -22.52
CA VAL A 166 -9.99 -5.09 -23.25
C VAL A 166 -8.53 -5.48 -23.27
N GLY A 167 -7.92 -5.43 -24.46
CA GLY A 167 -6.52 -5.75 -24.70
C GLY A 167 -5.56 -4.61 -24.42
N ALA A 168 -4.69 -4.77 -23.41
CA ALA A 168 -3.59 -3.85 -23.19
C ALA A 168 -2.35 -4.33 -23.95
N ALA A 169 -1.87 -3.55 -24.93
CA ALA A 169 -0.49 -3.65 -25.34
C ALA A 169 0.37 -3.06 -24.20
N VAL A 170 1.32 -3.85 -23.69
CA VAL A 170 2.34 -3.50 -22.68
C VAL A 170 2.01 -3.81 -21.20
N ASP A 171 2.86 -4.66 -20.63
CA ASP A 171 3.12 -5.01 -19.23
C ASP A 171 2.07 -4.67 -18.15
N THR A 172 1.41 -5.75 -17.73
CA THR A 172 0.84 -6.01 -16.40
C THR A 172 -0.02 -4.91 -15.80
N VAL A 173 -1.32 -4.87 -16.16
CA VAL A 173 -2.31 -4.42 -15.18
C VAL A 173 -2.31 -5.47 -14.07
N ALA A 174 -1.62 -5.20 -12.97
CA ALA A 174 -1.53 -6.13 -11.85
C ALA A 174 -2.96 -6.49 -11.39
N PRO A 175 -3.25 -7.77 -11.08
CA PRO A 175 -4.52 -8.19 -10.48
C PRO A 175 -4.95 -7.33 -9.29
N GLU A 176 -3.98 -6.71 -8.60
CA GLU A 176 -4.17 -5.76 -7.50
C GLU A 176 -4.98 -4.51 -7.85
N ALA A 177 -4.90 -4.00 -9.10
CA ALA A 177 -5.72 -2.87 -9.56
C ALA A 177 -7.23 -3.18 -9.50
N TYR A 178 -7.57 -4.47 -9.51
CA TYR A 178 -8.92 -4.99 -9.37
C TYR A 178 -9.23 -5.61 -7.99
N ARG A 179 -8.25 -5.71 -7.07
CA ARG A 179 -8.48 -6.25 -5.72
C ARG A 179 -8.98 -5.22 -4.70
N ASN A 180 -8.83 -3.92 -4.99
CA ASN A 180 -9.27 -2.85 -4.08
C ASN A 180 -10.77 -2.46 -4.24
N PHE A 181 -11.59 -3.31 -4.88
CA PHE A 181 -13.01 -3.04 -5.11
C PHE A 181 -13.86 -3.43 -3.88
N THR A 182 -14.27 -2.42 -3.10
CA THR A 182 -15.12 -2.61 -1.91
C THR A 182 -16.60 -2.77 -2.33
N PRO A 183 -17.35 -3.79 -1.88
CA PRO A 183 -18.71 -4.08 -2.35
C PRO A 183 -19.81 -3.21 -1.71
N HIS A 184 -19.62 -1.89 -1.63
CA HIS A 184 -20.54 -0.99 -0.93
C HIS A 184 -21.20 0.10 -1.79
N LEU A 185 -21.02 0.09 -3.10
CA LEU A 185 -21.68 1.03 -4.01
C LEU A 185 -22.30 0.22 -5.14
N GLY A 186 -23.42 0.68 -5.71
CA GLY A 186 -24.25 -0.08 -6.66
C GLY A 186 -23.59 -0.38 -8.00
N TYR A 187 -22.34 -0.82 -8.06
CA TYR A 187 -21.70 -1.25 -9.28
C TYR A 187 -20.63 -2.33 -9.09
N TRP A 188 -20.32 -3.04 -10.17
CA TRP A 188 -19.31 -4.09 -10.27
C TRP A 188 -18.47 -3.86 -11.52
N ILE A 189 -17.20 -4.24 -11.48
CA ILE A 189 -16.30 -4.23 -12.65
C ILE A 189 -15.64 -5.61 -12.75
N ILE A 190 -15.68 -6.21 -13.93
CA ILE A 190 -14.90 -7.42 -14.24
C ILE A 190 -14.03 -7.16 -15.47
N GLY A 191 -12.74 -7.43 -15.34
CA GLY A 191 -11.77 -7.36 -16.43
C GLY A 191 -10.91 -8.61 -16.52
N ALA A 192 -10.44 -8.94 -17.72
CA ALA A 192 -9.45 -9.98 -17.94
C ALA A 192 -8.06 -9.35 -18.02
N ALA A 193 -7.14 -9.81 -17.19
CA ALA A 193 -5.73 -9.44 -17.27
C ALA A 193 -4.91 -10.73 -17.17
N ASP A 194 -4.27 -11.13 -18.27
CA ASP A 194 -3.21 -12.15 -18.20
C ASP A 194 -1.91 -11.47 -17.78
N GLY A 195 -1.17 -12.12 -16.88
CA GLY A 195 0.14 -11.66 -16.39
C GLY A 195 1.19 -11.45 -17.49
N ASP A 196 0.96 -12.02 -18.67
CA ASP A 196 1.87 -11.98 -19.82
C ASP A 196 1.47 -10.90 -20.85
N GLY A 197 0.47 -10.06 -20.54
CA GLY A 197 0.05 -8.96 -21.42
C GLY A 197 -0.66 -9.40 -22.73
N GLN A 198 -0.93 -10.68 -22.92
CA GLN A 198 -1.76 -11.16 -24.05
C GLN A 198 -3.20 -11.33 -23.60
N THR A 199 -4.07 -10.40 -23.95
CA THR A 199 -5.50 -10.65 -23.87
C THR A 199 -5.92 -11.64 -24.93
N ARG A 200 -6.47 -12.76 -24.51
CA ARG A 200 -7.13 -13.74 -25.39
C ARG A 200 -8.50 -13.20 -25.78
N GLY A 201 -8.51 -12.29 -26.76
CA GLY A 201 -9.64 -11.44 -27.12
C GLY A 201 -10.98 -12.16 -27.20
N GLY A 202 -11.85 -11.88 -26.22
CA GLY A 202 -13.21 -12.44 -26.14
C GLY A 202 -13.37 -13.61 -25.16
N GLU A 203 -12.33 -14.08 -24.46
CA GLU A 203 -12.46 -15.18 -23.49
C GLU A 203 -13.31 -14.78 -22.28
N LEU A 204 -13.13 -13.58 -21.73
CA LEU A 204 -13.98 -13.08 -20.64
C LEU A 204 -15.42 -12.95 -21.10
N THR A 205 -15.63 -12.34 -22.26
CA THR A 205 -16.96 -12.21 -22.87
C THR A 205 -17.60 -13.59 -23.05
N GLY A 206 -16.86 -14.57 -23.56
CA GLY A 206 -17.34 -15.95 -23.72
C GLY A 206 -17.70 -16.61 -22.39
N ALA A 207 -16.87 -16.45 -21.35
CA ALA A 207 -17.13 -17.00 -20.03
C ALA A 207 -18.36 -16.37 -19.36
N VAL A 208 -18.47 -15.04 -19.39
CA VAL A 208 -19.64 -14.30 -18.87
C VAL A 208 -20.90 -14.70 -19.61
N THR A 209 -20.85 -14.78 -20.94
CA THR A 209 -21.99 -15.16 -21.78
C THR A 209 -22.47 -16.57 -21.45
N ALA A 210 -21.55 -17.53 -21.32
CA ALA A 210 -21.90 -18.91 -21.00
C ALA A 210 -22.49 -19.06 -19.60
N GLU A 211 -21.99 -18.32 -18.61
CA GLU A 211 -22.51 -18.36 -17.24
C GLU A 211 -23.85 -17.66 -17.10
N LEU A 212 -24.06 -16.54 -17.78
CA LEU A 212 -25.38 -15.90 -17.86
C LEU A 212 -26.42 -16.82 -18.50
N ALA A 213 -26.04 -17.54 -19.57
CA ALA A 213 -26.92 -18.52 -20.20
C ALA A 213 -27.25 -19.71 -19.27
N ALA A 214 -26.25 -20.21 -18.52
CA ALA A 214 -26.45 -21.28 -17.53
C ALA A 214 -27.38 -20.84 -16.39
N LEU A 215 -27.15 -19.65 -15.82
CA LEU A 215 -28.02 -19.08 -14.79
C LEU A 215 -29.45 -18.90 -15.30
N ASN A 216 -29.65 -18.49 -16.55
CA ASN A 216 -30.97 -18.39 -17.15
C ASN A 216 -31.67 -19.76 -17.26
N GLN A 217 -30.94 -20.83 -17.58
CA GLN A 217 -31.49 -22.18 -17.66
C GLN A 217 -31.84 -22.76 -16.29
N GLU A 218 -31.07 -22.40 -15.25
CA GLU A 218 -31.33 -22.78 -13.86
C GLU A 218 -32.52 -22.01 -13.25
N HIS A 219 -32.87 -20.85 -13.80
CA HIS A 219 -34.00 -20.05 -13.34
C HIS A 219 -35.32 -20.68 -13.78
N ASP A 220 -36.10 -21.17 -12.82
CA ASP A 220 -37.43 -21.71 -13.06
C ASP A 220 -38.39 -20.59 -13.51
N ALA A 221 -38.94 -20.72 -14.72
CA ALA A 221 -39.87 -19.75 -15.31
C ALA A 221 -41.12 -19.51 -14.44
N THR A 222 -41.40 -20.36 -13.46
CA THR A 222 -42.54 -20.20 -12.52
C THR A 222 -42.27 -19.22 -11.37
N VAL A 223 -41.02 -18.77 -11.16
CA VAL A 223 -40.58 -17.98 -9.98
C VAL A 223 -40.52 -16.46 -10.26
N GLY A 224 -41.01 -16.00 -11.40
CA GLY A 224 -41.06 -14.58 -11.76
C GLY A 224 -39.84 -14.10 -12.57
N PRO A 225 -39.63 -12.79 -12.72
CA PRO A 225 -38.57 -12.25 -13.57
C PRO A 225 -37.18 -12.63 -13.06
N PHE A 226 -36.33 -13.12 -13.95
CA PHE A 226 -34.95 -13.56 -13.66
C PHE A 226 -34.21 -12.55 -12.76
N ALA A 227 -33.80 -12.91 -11.54
CA ALA A 227 -33.01 -12.02 -10.70
C ALA A 227 -31.52 -12.33 -10.90
N LEU A 228 -30.78 -11.43 -11.56
CA LEU A 228 -29.34 -11.63 -11.73
C LEU A 228 -28.63 -11.47 -10.37
N ASP A 229 -28.17 -12.57 -9.80
CA ASP A 229 -27.21 -12.55 -8.71
C ASP A 229 -25.80 -12.35 -9.27
N VAL A 230 -25.37 -11.08 -9.28
CA VAL A 230 -24.07 -10.68 -9.80
C VAL A 230 -22.93 -11.35 -9.05
N ALA A 231 -23.07 -11.60 -7.74
CA ALA A 231 -22.00 -12.26 -6.97
C ALA A 231 -21.79 -13.71 -7.42
N THR A 232 -22.89 -14.46 -7.60
CA THR A 232 -22.84 -15.83 -8.14
C THR A 232 -22.29 -15.86 -9.56
N LEU A 233 -22.69 -14.91 -10.41
CA LEU A 233 -22.13 -14.77 -11.77
C LEU A 233 -20.61 -14.62 -11.72
N LEU A 234 -20.10 -13.68 -10.91
CA LEU A 234 -18.68 -13.41 -10.82
C LEU A 234 -17.88 -14.64 -10.31
N GLU A 235 -18.43 -15.36 -9.33
CA GLU A 235 -17.82 -16.61 -8.83
C GLU A 235 -17.69 -17.67 -9.90
N ARG A 236 -18.73 -17.88 -10.69
CA ARG A 236 -18.71 -18.86 -11.77
C ARG A 236 -17.78 -18.45 -12.90
N VAL A 237 -17.77 -17.17 -13.28
CA VAL A 237 -16.88 -16.64 -14.31
C VAL A 237 -15.42 -16.79 -13.89
N HIS A 238 -15.09 -16.53 -12.62
CA HIS A 238 -13.73 -16.68 -12.12
C HIS A 238 -13.24 -18.13 -12.08
N ARG A 239 -14.13 -19.09 -11.79
CA ARG A 239 -13.79 -20.52 -11.94
C ARG A 239 -13.43 -20.89 -13.38
N ARG A 240 -14.04 -20.25 -14.38
CA ARG A 240 -13.76 -20.50 -15.81
C ARG A 240 -12.52 -19.78 -16.31
N VAL A 241 -12.27 -18.57 -15.81
CA VAL A 241 -11.15 -17.72 -16.21
C VAL A 241 -10.40 -17.30 -14.93
N PRO A 242 -9.44 -18.11 -14.45
CA PRO A 242 -8.77 -17.93 -13.15
C PRO A 242 -7.98 -16.61 -13.01
N ASN A 243 -7.74 -15.92 -14.12
CA ASN A 243 -7.05 -14.62 -14.18
C ASN A 243 -8.03 -13.43 -14.20
N THR A 244 -9.32 -13.67 -13.96
CA THR A 244 -10.29 -12.59 -13.70
C THR A 244 -10.16 -12.11 -12.26
N CYS A 245 -10.27 -10.81 -12.06
CA CYS A 245 -10.11 -10.22 -10.74
C CYS A 245 -11.46 -9.73 -10.21
N TRP A 246 -11.89 -10.23 -9.04
CA TRP A 246 -13.02 -9.71 -8.25
C TRP A 246 -12.95 -10.29 -6.82
N GLU A 247 -13.54 -9.62 -5.82
CA GLU A 247 -13.62 -10.11 -4.43
C GLU A 247 -15.05 -10.02 -3.88
N PRO A 248 -15.62 -11.08 -3.27
CA PRO A 248 -16.85 -10.98 -2.49
C PRO A 248 -16.56 -10.68 -1.00
N ARG A 249 -17.26 -9.71 -0.40
CA ARG A 249 -17.41 -9.65 1.07
C ARG A 249 -18.85 -9.93 1.49
N THR A 250 -18.99 -10.72 2.55
CA THR A 250 -20.24 -11.06 3.20
C THR A 250 -20.92 -9.82 3.81
N ARG A 251 -22.24 -9.74 3.66
CA ARG A 251 -23.11 -8.68 4.20
C ARG A 251 -22.93 -8.53 5.73
N PRO A 252 -22.92 -7.30 6.29
CA PRO A 252 -23.20 -7.11 7.70
C PRO A 252 -24.65 -7.49 7.98
N VAL A 253 -24.89 -8.32 8.99
CA VAL A 253 -26.22 -8.57 9.55
C VAL A 253 -26.76 -7.24 10.09
N PRO A 254 -28.00 -6.83 9.78
CA PRO A 254 -28.58 -5.62 10.32
C PRO A 254 -28.63 -5.69 11.86
N ALA A 255 -28.15 -4.64 12.52
CA ALA A 255 -28.22 -4.48 13.97
C ALA A 255 -29.70 -4.42 14.41
N GLY A 256 -30.23 -5.58 14.80
CA GLY A 256 -31.62 -5.73 15.18
C GLY A 256 -31.82 -6.86 16.18
N THR A 257 -31.09 -6.81 17.29
CA THR A 257 -31.49 -7.18 18.67
C THR A 257 -30.23 -7.29 19.52
N ALA A 258 -30.14 -6.41 20.51
CA ALA A 258 -29.04 -6.39 21.47
C ALA A 258 -28.99 -7.70 22.25
N ARG A 259 -27.87 -8.44 22.12
CA ARG A 259 -27.30 -9.18 23.24
C ARG A 259 -26.00 -8.50 23.62
N THR A 260 -25.99 -8.00 24.85
CA THR A 260 -24.89 -7.33 25.51
C THR A 260 -23.70 -8.27 25.67
N ASP A 261 -22.79 -8.28 24.71
CA ASP A 261 -21.43 -8.78 24.92
C ASP A 261 -20.42 -7.74 24.43
N ALA A 262 -19.70 -7.15 25.38
CA ALA A 262 -18.68 -6.12 25.20
C ALA A 262 -17.38 -6.69 24.58
N GLY A 263 -17.49 -7.37 23.44
CA GLY A 263 -16.41 -8.12 22.77
C GLY A 263 -15.49 -7.31 21.86
N PRO A 264 -15.98 -6.49 20.90
CA PRO A 264 -15.10 -5.93 19.86
C PRO A 264 -14.35 -4.65 20.25
N ALA A 265 -14.80 -3.89 21.26
CA ALA A 265 -14.11 -2.66 21.69
C ALA A 265 -12.84 -2.95 22.55
N ARG A 266 -12.80 -4.10 23.23
CA ARG A 266 -11.66 -4.49 24.09
C ARG A 266 -10.44 -4.97 23.28
N THR A 267 -10.64 -5.59 22.12
CA THR A 267 -9.55 -6.05 21.25
C THR A 267 -8.83 -4.89 20.55
N ALA A 268 -9.56 -3.90 20.03
CA ALA A 268 -8.96 -2.70 19.42
C ALA A 268 -8.06 -1.91 20.41
N THR A 269 -8.44 -1.86 21.68
CA THR A 269 -7.67 -1.19 22.74
C THR A 269 -6.41 -1.99 23.13
N ALA A 270 -6.45 -3.32 23.02
CA ALA A 270 -5.30 -4.20 23.26
C ALA A 270 -4.27 -4.12 22.12
N ASP A 271 -4.71 -4.01 20.87
CA ASP A 271 -3.84 -3.91 19.68
C ASP A 271 -3.06 -2.58 19.64
N VAL A 272 -3.69 -1.46 20.01
CA VAL A 272 -3.03 -0.15 20.13
C VAL A 272 -2.00 -0.15 21.27
N ARG A 273 -2.33 -0.78 22.41
CA ARG A 273 -1.40 -0.93 23.54
C ARG A 273 -0.22 -1.83 23.18
N ALA A 274 -0.42 -2.90 22.42
CA ALA A 274 0.64 -3.78 21.93
C ALA A 274 1.56 -3.08 20.92
N HIS A 275 1.01 -2.24 20.03
CA HIS A 275 1.79 -1.42 19.10
C HIS A 275 2.68 -0.40 19.85
N LEU A 276 2.13 0.29 20.85
CA LEU A 276 2.87 1.19 21.74
C LEU A 276 3.90 0.42 22.59
N GLN A 277 3.54 -0.71 23.20
CA GLN A 277 4.48 -1.52 23.99
C GLN A 277 5.64 -2.04 23.13
N HIS A 278 5.40 -2.51 21.90
CA HIS A 278 6.46 -2.99 21.03
C HIS A 278 7.44 -1.88 20.63
N PHE A 279 6.90 -0.69 20.31
CA PHE A 279 7.68 0.51 20.02
C PHE A 279 8.53 0.98 21.22
N LEU A 280 8.01 0.80 22.44
CA LEU A 280 8.63 1.17 23.72
C LEU A 280 9.54 0.07 24.32
N THR A 281 9.51 -1.15 23.80
CA THR A 281 10.35 -2.28 24.28
C THR A 281 11.73 -2.33 23.64
N THR A 282 12.01 -1.49 22.63
CA THR A 282 13.40 -1.28 22.20
C THR A 282 14.18 -0.71 23.38
N GLU A 283 15.20 -1.42 23.86
CA GLU A 283 16.01 -0.99 25.01
C GLU A 283 16.39 0.48 24.87
N ALA A 284 16.15 1.26 25.92
CA ALA A 284 16.44 2.69 25.94
C ALA A 284 17.94 2.90 25.69
N ILE A 285 18.29 3.33 24.48
CA ILE A 285 19.64 3.83 24.17
C ILE A 285 19.73 5.19 24.84
N GLU A 286 20.70 5.39 25.73
CA GLU A 286 20.93 6.71 26.31
C GLU A 286 21.26 7.71 25.19
N PRO A 287 20.62 8.90 25.17
CA PRO A 287 20.88 9.88 24.14
C PRO A 287 22.33 10.38 24.21
N THR A 288 23.03 10.33 23.08
CA THR A 288 24.31 11.02 22.86
C THR A 288 24.21 12.52 23.15
N SER A 289 25.32 13.22 23.32
CA SER A 289 25.27 14.65 23.61
C SER A 289 24.74 15.52 22.48
N GLY A 290 24.88 15.09 21.22
CA GLY A 290 24.18 15.71 20.10
C GLY A 290 22.67 15.49 20.21
N GLN A 291 22.28 14.27 20.60
CA GLN A 291 20.89 13.93 20.93
C GLN A 291 20.41 14.59 22.22
N LEU A 292 21.25 15.09 23.13
CA LEU A 292 20.82 15.82 24.34
C LEU A 292 20.28 17.22 23.99
N LEU A 293 20.89 17.91 23.03
CA LEU A 293 20.37 19.17 22.49
C LEU A 293 19.00 18.95 21.83
N VAL A 294 18.90 17.89 21.02
CA VAL A 294 17.63 17.52 20.38
C VAL A 294 16.62 17.01 21.39
N ALA A 295 17.03 16.25 22.41
CA ALA A 295 16.18 15.81 23.50
C ALA A 295 15.66 17.01 24.29
N SER A 296 16.47 18.06 24.47
CA SER A 296 16.02 19.31 25.10
C SER A 296 14.97 20.00 24.26
N ALA A 297 15.17 20.12 22.94
CA ALA A 297 14.20 20.74 22.05
C ALA A 297 12.92 19.89 21.89
N VAL A 298 13.04 18.57 21.83
CA VAL A 298 11.91 17.64 21.86
C VAL A 298 11.19 17.76 23.20
N LYS A 299 11.90 17.80 24.33
CA LYS A 299 11.31 18.00 25.66
C LYS A 299 10.58 19.33 25.75
N GLU A 300 11.18 20.41 25.24
CA GLU A 300 10.55 21.73 25.17
C GLU A 300 9.30 21.69 24.29
N PHE A 301 9.33 21.00 23.15
CA PHE A 301 8.14 20.78 22.32
C PHE A 301 7.05 19.96 23.03
N LEU A 302 7.44 18.91 23.77
CA LEU A 302 6.51 18.04 24.50
C LEU A 302 5.94 18.72 25.76
N GLN A 303 6.64 19.71 26.33
CA GLN A 303 6.26 20.40 27.58
C GLN A 303 5.73 21.82 27.38
N GLY A 304 6.14 22.51 26.32
CA GLY A 304 5.92 23.94 26.11
C GLY A 304 4.67 24.27 25.29
N ASP A 305 4.10 25.45 25.50
CA ASP A 305 2.82 25.85 24.89
C ASP A 305 2.96 26.55 23.53
N THR A 306 4.18 26.83 23.08
CA THR A 306 4.46 27.75 21.97
C THR A 306 4.75 27.08 20.63
N MET A 307 5.21 25.83 20.61
CA MET A 307 5.52 25.07 19.39
C MET A 307 4.44 24.02 19.08
N ASN A 308 3.87 24.09 17.87
CA ASN A 308 2.88 23.11 17.36
C ASN A 308 3.50 22.07 16.44
N LEU A 309 4.60 22.42 15.80
CA LEU A 309 5.30 21.58 14.86
C LEU A 309 6.76 21.42 15.27
N LEU A 310 7.20 20.17 15.30
CA LEU A 310 8.61 19.81 15.35
C LEU A 310 8.91 18.87 14.19
N VAL A 311 9.86 19.24 13.35
CA VAL A 311 10.36 18.36 12.29
C VAL A 311 11.77 17.94 12.64
N VAL A 312 12.00 16.64 12.77
CA VAL A 312 13.32 16.06 13.03
C VAL A 312 13.77 15.29 11.79
N THR A 313 14.77 15.82 11.12
CA THR A 313 15.43 15.18 9.99
C THR A 313 16.76 14.57 10.40
N GLY A 314 17.25 13.62 9.61
CA GLY A 314 18.57 13.04 9.83
C GLY A 314 18.79 11.80 8.97
N LYS A 315 20.05 11.44 8.78
CA LYS A 315 20.43 10.25 8.00
C LYS A 315 19.78 8.96 8.54
N PRO A 316 19.60 7.93 7.71
CA PRO A 316 19.12 6.62 8.17
C PRO A 316 19.97 6.10 9.33
N GLY A 317 19.34 5.60 10.39
CA GLY A 317 20.04 5.08 11.56
C GLY A 317 20.60 6.14 12.52
N SER A 318 20.32 7.43 12.34
CA SER A 318 20.78 8.50 13.25
C SER A 318 20.13 8.48 14.64
N GLY A 319 19.27 7.49 14.93
CA GLY A 319 18.58 7.35 16.21
C GLY A 319 17.36 8.26 16.38
N LYS A 320 16.75 8.80 15.30
CA LYS A 320 15.52 9.62 15.37
C LYS A 320 14.43 8.95 16.20
N SER A 321 13.96 7.77 15.77
CA SER A 321 12.87 7.06 16.45
C SER A 321 13.27 6.71 17.89
N ALA A 322 14.49 6.22 18.13
CA ALA A 322 14.96 5.90 19.49
C ALA A 322 14.93 7.13 20.44
N LEU A 323 15.41 8.28 19.95
CA LEU A 323 15.39 9.55 20.68
C LEU A 323 13.97 9.98 21.03
N ILE A 324 13.09 9.96 20.03
CA ILE A 324 11.69 10.34 20.21
C ILE A 324 11.01 9.38 21.18
N ASN A 325 11.25 8.08 21.09
CA ASN A 325 10.63 7.07 21.96
C ASN A 325 10.94 7.35 23.42
N ASN A 326 12.20 7.63 23.73
CA ASN A 326 12.62 7.97 25.09
C ASN A 326 11.99 9.29 25.56
N ALA A 327 11.92 10.28 24.68
CA ALA A 327 11.38 11.59 25.03
C ALA A 327 9.85 11.59 25.21
N VAL A 328 9.11 10.84 24.39
CA VAL A 328 7.63 10.81 24.42
C VAL A 328 7.07 9.85 25.47
N ARG A 329 7.87 8.88 25.95
CA ARG A 329 7.43 7.86 26.93
C ARG A 329 6.78 8.44 28.19
N PRO A 330 7.30 9.52 28.82
CA PRO A 330 6.65 10.16 29.97
C PRO A 330 5.30 10.82 29.66
N HIS A 331 4.98 11.02 28.38
CA HIS A 331 3.78 11.71 27.92
C HIS A 331 2.67 10.76 27.45
N LEU A 332 2.88 9.44 27.52
CA LEU A 332 1.82 8.45 27.32
C LEU A 332 0.76 8.64 28.42
N PRO A 333 -0.56 8.71 28.10
CA PRO A 333 -1.28 8.19 26.93
C PRO A 333 -1.63 9.23 25.84
N ARG A 334 -1.00 10.41 25.83
CA ARG A 334 -1.35 11.51 24.92
C ARG A 334 -0.74 11.38 23.52
N VAL A 335 0.12 10.39 23.32
CA VAL A 335 0.94 10.26 22.11
C VAL A 335 0.29 9.27 21.16
N VAL A 336 0.07 9.70 19.93
CA VAL A 336 -0.36 8.90 18.79
C VAL A 336 0.83 8.75 17.88
N ILE A 337 1.23 7.53 17.60
CA ILE A 337 2.41 7.27 16.76
C ILE A 337 1.95 6.54 15.52
N VAL A 338 2.28 7.08 14.37
CA VAL A 338 1.98 6.49 13.07
C VAL A 338 3.22 6.36 12.23
N ASP A 339 3.37 5.18 11.66
CA ASP A 339 4.38 4.87 10.66
C ASP A 339 3.78 5.14 9.28
N SER A 340 4.29 6.16 8.59
CA SER A 340 3.78 6.59 7.28
C SER A 340 4.34 5.81 6.10
N ARG A 341 5.27 4.88 6.34
CA ARG A 341 5.91 4.10 5.28
C ARG A 341 4.89 3.23 4.54
N ASN A 342 4.82 3.42 3.22
CA ASN A 342 3.91 2.71 2.32
C ASN A 342 2.43 2.76 2.77
N GLN A 343 2.03 3.78 3.54
CA GLN A 343 0.64 3.95 3.94
C GLN A 343 -0.04 4.96 3.02
N SER A 344 -1.31 4.69 2.70
CA SER A 344 -2.18 5.70 2.09
C SER A 344 -2.56 6.76 3.13
N LEU A 345 -2.99 7.93 2.67
CA LEU A 345 -3.55 8.96 3.54
C LEU A 345 -4.72 8.42 4.38
N LEU A 346 -5.59 7.62 3.76
CA LEU A 346 -6.77 7.05 4.42
C LEU A 346 -6.39 6.10 5.55
N ASP A 347 -5.37 5.27 5.35
CA ASP A 347 -4.89 4.34 6.37
C ASP A 347 -4.27 5.09 7.55
N LEU A 348 -3.49 6.14 7.29
CA LEU A 348 -2.95 6.97 8.35
C LEU A 348 -4.04 7.63 9.19
N ILE A 349 -5.08 8.16 8.55
CA ILE A 349 -6.22 8.74 9.26
C ILE A 349 -6.92 7.68 10.10
N ARG A 350 -7.18 6.49 9.54
CA ARG A 350 -7.81 5.38 10.27
C ARG A 350 -7.00 4.97 11.50
N ILE A 351 -5.67 4.95 11.40
CA ILE A 351 -4.77 4.64 12.51
C ILE A 351 -4.82 5.76 13.55
N ILE A 352 -4.65 7.03 13.14
CA ILE A 352 -4.71 8.20 14.02
C ILE A 352 -6.03 8.22 14.78
N SER A 353 -7.15 8.14 14.06
CA SER A 353 -8.49 8.16 14.62
C SER A 353 -8.74 7.01 15.60
N GLY A 354 -8.29 5.80 15.26
CA GLY A 354 -8.44 4.64 16.14
C GLY A 354 -7.60 4.71 17.42
N GLN A 355 -6.46 5.42 17.40
CA GLN A 355 -5.65 5.66 18.60
C GLN A 355 -6.21 6.81 19.45
N LEU A 356 -6.79 7.83 18.81
CA LEU A 356 -7.40 8.97 19.49
C LEU A 356 -8.74 8.62 20.14
N ASP A 357 -9.58 7.84 19.46
CA ASP A 357 -10.91 7.40 19.90
C ASP A 357 -11.08 5.88 19.69
N PRO A 358 -10.50 5.03 20.56
CA PRO A 358 -10.62 3.58 20.50
C PRO A 358 -12.06 3.15 20.80
N GLY A 359 -12.90 3.13 19.76
CA GLY A 359 -14.34 2.84 19.87
C GLY A 359 -15.22 3.74 19.00
N GLY A 360 -14.67 4.78 18.37
CA GLY A 360 -15.39 5.57 17.38
C GLY A 360 -15.59 4.78 16.08
N ASP A 361 -16.85 4.67 15.65
CA ASP A 361 -17.21 4.16 14.33
C ASP A 361 -17.26 5.34 13.37
N PHE A 362 -16.26 5.43 12.49
CA PHE A 362 -16.15 6.52 11.53
C PHE A 362 -16.33 5.94 10.12
N ASP A 363 -17.31 6.48 9.39
CA ASP A 363 -17.49 6.14 7.98
C ASP A 363 -16.44 6.87 7.13
N TYR A 364 -15.43 6.13 6.70
CA TYR A 364 -14.35 6.61 5.85
C TYR A 364 -14.69 6.59 4.35
N SER A 365 -15.86 6.07 3.96
CA SER A 365 -16.21 5.82 2.54
C SER A 365 -16.67 7.06 1.78
N GLN A 366 -17.09 8.13 2.49
CA GLN A 366 -17.65 9.35 1.88
C GLN A 366 -16.72 10.57 1.90
N MET A 367 -15.44 10.40 2.26
CA MET A 367 -14.66 11.48 2.88
C MET A 367 -13.71 12.20 1.92
N ALA A 368 -14.21 13.28 1.32
CA ALA A 368 -13.40 14.44 0.97
C ALA A 368 -13.99 15.63 1.75
N PRO A 369 -13.47 16.02 2.93
CA PRO A 369 -12.07 16.05 3.35
C PRO A 369 -11.74 15.28 4.66
N VAL A 370 -10.44 15.18 5.00
CA VAL A 370 -9.87 14.54 6.23
C VAL A 370 -10.24 15.26 7.52
N ARG A 371 -10.36 16.59 7.43
CA ARG A 371 -10.53 17.51 8.56
C ARG A 371 -11.78 17.23 9.41
N PRO A 372 -12.99 17.04 8.86
CA PRO A 372 -14.19 16.79 9.67
C PRO A 372 -14.12 15.58 10.60
N VAL A 373 -13.40 14.51 10.21
CA VAL A 373 -13.24 13.31 11.07
C VAL A 373 -12.36 13.64 12.27
N LEU A 374 -11.20 14.25 12.01
CA LEU A 374 -10.30 14.66 13.08
C LEU A 374 -10.97 15.73 13.95
N ASP A 375 -11.69 16.69 13.35
CA ASP A 375 -12.47 17.72 14.06
C ASP A 375 -13.47 17.08 15.02
N ALA A 376 -14.24 16.10 14.56
CA ALA A 376 -15.22 15.39 15.39
C ALA A 376 -14.56 14.66 16.57
N ILE A 377 -13.45 13.96 16.30
CA ILE A 377 -12.67 13.22 17.31
C ILE A 377 -12.09 14.16 18.36
N MET A 378 -11.42 15.22 17.92
CA MET A 378 -10.76 16.14 18.82
C MET A 378 -11.77 16.96 19.62
N ARG A 379 -12.89 17.38 19.00
CA ARG A 379 -14.01 18.05 19.71
C ARG A 379 -14.63 17.17 20.77
N ARG A 380 -14.76 15.87 20.51
CA ARG A 380 -15.25 14.90 21.49
C ARG A 380 -14.29 14.80 22.67
N ARG A 381 -12.99 14.63 22.41
CA ARG A 381 -11.96 14.59 23.47
C ARG A 381 -11.89 15.86 24.32
N LEU A 382 -11.95 17.04 23.69
CA LEU A 382 -11.91 18.30 24.43
C LEU A 382 -13.15 18.50 25.30
N ARG A 383 -14.33 18.03 24.87
CA ARG A 383 -15.56 18.06 25.70
C ARG A 383 -15.48 17.14 26.91
N ASP A 384 -14.83 15.99 26.77
CA ASP A 384 -14.76 14.95 27.81
C ASP A 384 -13.69 15.24 28.88
N GLY A 385 -12.87 16.28 28.70
CA GLY A 385 -12.18 16.99 29.78
C GLY A 385 -10.75 16.53 30.11
N ASP A 386 -9.78 17.24 29.53
CA ASP A 386 -8.60 17.83 30.21
C ASP A 386 -7.91 18.75 29.17
N PRO A 387 -7.90 20.08 29.32
CA PRO A 387 -7.17 21.00 28.44
C PRO A 387 -5.67 20.68 28.38
N ALA A 388 -5.12 20.01 29.40
CA ALA A 388 -3.76 19.51 29.40
C ALA A 388 -3.59 18.20 28.58
N ALA A 389 -4.62 17.70 27.87
CA ALA A 389 -4.60 16.46 27.09
C ALA A 389 -4.43 16.66 25.57
N VAL A 390 -3.95 17.82 25.11
CA VAL A 390 -3.63 18.05 23.69
C VAL A 390 -2.80 16.87 23.16
N PRO A 391 -3.29 16.13 22.16
CA PRO A 391 -2.62 14.95 21.65
C PRO A 391 -1.35 15.31 20.88
N ILE A 392 -0.37 14.42 20.97
CA ILE A 392 0.92 14.54 20.29
C ILE A 392 0.93 13.49 19.19
N ILE A 393 0.86 13.93 17.94
CA ILE A 393 0.87 13.05 16.77
C ILE A 393 2.30 12.97 16.26
N VAL A 394 2.87 11.77 16.27
CA VAL A 394 4.21 11.46 15.76
C VAL A 394 4.05 10.73 14.43
N VAL A 395 4.55 11.33 13.36
CA VAL A 395 4.58 10.74 12.02
C VAL A 395 6.01 10.30 11.73
N ASP A 396 6.29 9.00 11.79
CA ASP A 396 7.59 8.43 11.46
C ASP A 396 7.66 7.97 10.00
N GLY A 397 8.86 7.98 9.43
CA GLY A 397 9.15 7.47 8.09
C GLY A 397 8.49 8.23 6.93
N PHE A 398 8.28 9.55 7.07
CA PHE A 398 7.58 10.38 6.07
C PHE A 398 8.22 10.31 4.68
N ASP A 399 9.54 10.12 4.60
CA ASP A 399 10.28 9.97 3.34
C ASP A 399 9.77 8.86 2.41
N ARG A 400 8.98 7.90 2.94
CA ARG A 400 8.46 6.73 2.22
C ARG A 400 6.94 6.66 2.14
N ALA A 401 6.22 7.74 2.44
CA ALA A 401 4.77 7.73 2.25
C ALA A 401 4.44 7.60 0.74
N MET A 402 3.40 6.83 0.39
CA MET A 402 3.02 6.57 -1.01
C MET A 402 2.69 7.85 -1.79
N ASN A 403 2.18 8.88 -1.10
CA ASN A 403 1.89 10.19 -1.67
C ASN A 403 2.25 11.30 -0.67
N ARG A 404 3.55 11.61 -0.56
CA ARG A 404 4.09 12.60 0.39
C ARG A 404 3.42 13.97 0.26
N ARG A 405 3.20 14.43 -0.97
CA ARG A 405 2.58 15.72 -1.24
C ARG A 405 1.14 15.77 -0.72
N GLN A 406 0.34 14.76 -1.06
CA GLN A 406 -1.03 14.67 -0.56
C GLN A 406 -1.06 14.57 0.97
N LEU A 407 -0.13 13.84 1.58
CA LEU A 407 -0.03 13.73 3.03
C LEU A 407 0.29 15.08 3.69
N VAL A 408 1.19 15.87 3.10
CA VAL A 408 1.46 17.25 3.53
C VAL A 408 0.22 18.11 3.40
N ASP A 409 -0.37 18.18 2.20
CA ASP A 409 -1.46 19.11 1.90
C ASP A 409 -2.76 18.77 2.65
N GLN A 410 -3.07 17.48 2.84
CA GLN A 410 -4.36 17.03 3.36
C GLN A 410 -4.33 16.55 4.82
N LEU A 411 -3.15 16.32 5.41
CA LEU A 411 -3.01 15.90 6.81
C LEU A 411 -2.06 16.77 7.61
N LEU A 412 -0.78 16.85 7.22
CA LEU A 412 0.25 17.48 8.08
C LEU A 412 0.05 19.00 8.18
N HIS A 413 -0.17 19.68 7.04
CA HIS A 413 -0.41 21.11 7.00
C HIS A 413 -1.73 21.50 7.68
N PRO A 414 -2.86 20.77 7.50
CA PRO A 414 -4.03 21.00 8.33
C PRO A 414 -3.75 20.83 9.83
N LEU A 415 -3.05 19.75 10.24
CA LEU A 415 -2.86 19.42 11.65
C LEU A 415 -1.98 20.41 12.41
N ALA A 416 -0.80 20.79 11.90
CA ALA A 416 0.10 21.63 12.70
C ALA A 416 -0.28 23.13 12.77
N TRP A 417 -1.26 23.56 11.97
CA TRP A 417 -1.79 24.92 11.91
C TRP A 417 -3.22 24.97 12.43
N TRP A 418 -3.69 23.87 13.00
CA TRP A 418 -5.04 23.78 13.50
C TRP A 418 -5.18 24.47 14.85
N GLU A 419 -5.78 25.66 14.79
CA GLU A 419 -6.11 26.48 15.96
C GLU A 419 -7.57 26.95 15.83
N GLU A 420 -8.32 26.91 16.93
CA GLU A 420 -9.68 27.47 17.03
C GLU A 420 -9.79 28.18 18.38
N ASP A 421 -10.29 29.43 18.40
CA ASP A 421 -10.40 30.25 19.61
C ASP A 421 -9.10 30.40 20.43
N GLY A 422 -7.94 30.40 19.75
CA GLY A 422 -6.63 30.46 20.40
C GLY A 422 -6.17 29.13 21.03
N LEU A 423 -6.97 28.07 20.89
CA LEU A 423 -6.69 26.74 21.40
C LEU A 423 -6.18 25.83 20.29
N ARG A 424 -5.11 25.09 20.61
CA ARG A 424 -4.42 24.17 19.71
C ARG A 424 -4.99 22.76 19.87
N TRP A 425 -5.29 22.13 18.75
CA TRP A 425 -5.98 20.84 18.73
C TRP A 425 -5.03 19.64 18.81
N CYS A 426 -3.77 19.80 18.37
CA CYS A 426 -2.74 18.79 18.51
C CYS A 426 -1.34 19.42 18.45
N ARG A 427 -0.32 18.62 18.80
CA ARG A 427 1.08 18.90 18.48
C ARG A 427 1.55 17.86 17.47
N LEU A 428 2.23 18.28 16.42
CA LEU A 428 2.71 17.42 15.35
C LEU A 428 4.24 17.29 15.39
N LEU A 429 4.72 16.06 15.42
CA LEU A 429 6.13 15.70 15.33
C LEU A 429 6.33 14.87 14.06
N VAL A 430 7.16 15.32 13.13
CA VAL A 430 7.43 14.59 11.87
C VAL A 430 8.89 14.16 11.82
N LEU A 431 9.12 12.87 11.54
CA LEU A 431 10.45 12.28 11.38
C LEU A 431 10.67 11.92 9.91
N ALA A 432 11.77 12.43 9.35
CA ALA A 432 12.09 12.22 7.93
C ALA A 432 13.60 12.15 7.68
N ARG A 433 13.98 11.86 6.43
CA ARG A 433 15.33 12.08 5.93
C ARG A 433 15.53 13.57 5.54
N PRO A 434 16.77 14.07 5.50
CA PRO A 434 17.04 15.48 5.22
C PRO A 434 16.77 15.90 3.77
N ASP A 435 16.65 14.95 2.85
CA ASP A 435 16.40 15.17 1.41
C ASP A 435 14.91 15.30 1.05
N VAL A 436 14.01 15.29 2.04
CA VAL A 436 12.56 15.37 1.79
C VAL A 436 12.11 16.83 1.69
N THR A 437 12.05 17.34 0.47
CA THR A 437 11.71 18.75 0.18
C THR A 437 10.22 19.06 0.37
N GLU A 438 9.32 18.09 0.28
CA GLU A 438 7.87 18.32 0.48
C GLU A 438 7.55 18.84 1.88
N LEU A 439 8.43 18.59 2.85
CA LEU A 439 8.28 19.15 4.19
C LEU A 439 8.60 20.66 4.21
N ASP A 440 9.33 21.22 3.26
CA ASP A 440 9.62 22.67 3.27
C ASP A 440 8.35 23.54 3.23
N ASP A 441 7.23 23.01 2.70
CA ASP A 441 5.93 23.70 2.75
C ASP A 441 5.33 23.78 4.16
N LEU A 442 5.81 22.93 5.07
CA LEU A 442 5.49 22.95 6.49
C LEU A 442 6.36 23.94 7.26
N ARG A 443 7.27 24.70 6.63
CA ARG A 443 8.03 25.78 7.29
C ARG A 443 7.22 27.07 7.34
N PRO A 444 6.74 27.52 8.52
CA PRO A 444 6.26 28.86 8.72
C PRO A 444 7.23 29.94 8.22
N ARG A 445 6.63 31.05 7.80
CA ARG A 445 7.35 32.29 7.48
C ARG A 445 7.82 33.05 8.73
N ASP A 446 7.29 32.71 9.91
CA ASP A 446 7.63 33.35 11.19
C ASP A 446 8.27 32.35 12.16
N ARG A 447 9.55 32.60 12.50
CA ARG A 447 10.44 31.67 13.23
C ARG A 447 10.06 31.42 14.70
N ARG A 448 9.01 32.07 15.22
CA ARG A 448 8.65 32.07 16.65
C ARG A 448 7.90 30.81 17.11
N HIS A 449 7.45 29.95 16.18
CA HIS A 449 6.57 28.82 16.46
C HIS A 449 7.14 27.45 16.08
N GLU A 450 8.43 27.36 15.76
CA GLU A 450 9.00 26.19 15.08
C GLU A 450 10.32 25.71 15.70
N ALA A 451 10.49 24.39 15.68
CA ALA A 451 11.81 23.78 15.74
C ALA A 451 11.98 22.82 14.55
N TRP A 452 12.83 23.22 13.60
CA TRP A 452 13.36 22.33 12.57
C TRP A 452 14.71 21.83 13.03
N ILE A 453 14.87 20.53 13.23
CA ILE A 453 16.10 19.96 13.72
C ILE A 453 16.63 18.98 12.70
N ASP A 454 17.80 19.24 12.17
CA ASP A 454 18.55 18.26 11.39
C ASP A 454 19.64 17.64 12.26
N LEU A 455 19.44 16.38 12.64
CA LEU A 455 20.44 15.59 13.37
C LEU A 455 21.75 15.43 12.57
N GLY A 456 21.70 15.54 11.24
CA GLY A 456 22.87 15.55 10.38
C GLY A 456 23.67 16.84 10.45
N ALA A 457 23.02 17.96 10.77
CA ALA A 457 23.62 19.29 10.94
C ALA A 457 24.12 19.53 12.37
N VAL A 458 23.43 18.98 13.38
CA VAL A 458 23.86 19.04 14.80
C VAL A 458 24.89 17.94 15.08
N ARG A 459 26.11 18.11 14.54
CA ARG A 459 27.19 17.14 14.77
C ARG A 459 27.93 17.46 16.06
N PRO A 460 27.96 16.55 17.05
CA PRO A 460 28.92 16.68 18.13
C PRO A 460 30.35 16.63 17.57
N PRO A 461 31.34 17.27 18.21
CA PRO A 461 32.74 17.09 17.85
C PRO A 461 33.08 15.59 17.79
N MET A 462 33.88 15.16 16.80
CA MET A 462 34.17 13.74 16.59
C MET A 462 34.77 13.06 17.82
N ALA A 463 35.63 13.76 18.57
CA ALA A 463 36.15 13.29 19.85
C ALA A 463 35.05 13.00 20.89
N LYS A 464 33.97 13.79 20.89
CA LYS A 464 32.81 13.59 21.78
C LYS A 464 31.98 12.38 21.35
N LEU A 465 31.68 12.27 20.05
CA LEU A 465 30.98 11.11 19.49
C LEU A 465 31.76 9.80 19.71
N ASN A 466 33.09 9.85 19.56
CA ASN A 466 33.98 8.72 19.87
C ASN A 466 33.82 8.28 21.32
N GLY A 467 33.89 9.22 22.27
CA GLY A 467 33.74 8.94 23.70
C GLY A 467 32.39 8.28 24.02
N GLU A 468 31.32 8.77 23.39
CA GLU A 468 29.96 8.23 23.54
C GLU A 468 29.80 6.84 22.94
N LEU A 469 30.26 6.62 21.70
CA LEU A 469 30.25 5.31 21.06
C LEU A 469 31.06 4.30 21.89
N ARG A 470 32.22 4.70 22.40
CA ARG A 470 33.06 3.86 23.23
C ARG A 470 32.38 3.49 24.55
N ALA A 471 31.72 4.45 25.20
CA ALA A 471 30.98 4.21 26.43
C ALA A 471 29.80 3.24 26.19
N HIS A 472 29.01 3.50 25.16
CA HIS A 472 27.89 2.66 24.74
C HIS A 472 28.35 1.23 24.41
N LEU A 473 29.37 1.07 23.57
CA LEU A 473 29.90 -0.25 23.19
C LEU A 473 30.43 -1.02 24.41
N ARG A 474 31.16 -0.36 25.32
CA ARG A 474 31.60 -0.96 26.58
C ARG A 474 30.45 -1.48 27.40
N GLU A 475 29.42 -0.65 27.59
CA GLU A 475 28.23 -1.04 28.32
C GLU A 475 27.55 -2.25 27.69
N GLN A 476 27.39 -2.28 26.36
CA GLN A 476 26.81 -3.41 25.66
C GLN A 476 27.63 -4.69 25.84
N PHE A 477 28.96 -4.62 25.74
CA PHE A 477 29.84 -5.77 26.01
C PHE A 477 29.78 -6.25 27.47
N HIS A 478 29.51 -5.35 28.43
CA HIS A 478 29.31 -5.73 29.83
C HIS A 478 27.94 -6.38 30.07
N ARG A 479 26.87 -5.83 29.48
CA ARG A 479 25.50 -6.35 29.61
C ARG A 479 25.32 -7.68 28.90
N ARG A 480 26.01 -7.87 27.78
CA ARG A 480 25.97 -9.08 26.96
C ARG A 480 27.40 -9.61 26.79
N PRO A 481 27.96 -10.28 27.81
CA PRO A 481 29.29 -10.85 27.70
C PRO A 481 29.29 -11.87 26.57
N LEU A 482 30.15 -11.68 25.58
CA LEU A 482 30.39 -12.65 24.52
C LEU A 482 30.87 -13.98 25.15
N ALA A 483 29.91 -14.88 25.39
CA ALA A 483 30.08 -16.24 25.93
C ALA A 483 31.05 -16.39 27.13
N GLY A 484 31.20 -15.38 27.99
CA GLY A 484 32.08 -15.42 29.16
C GLY A 484 33.59 -15.60 28.86
N ARG A 485 34.03 -15.39 27.61
CA ARG A 485 35.40 -15.72 27.15
C ARG A 485 36.33 -14.52 27.00
N HIS A 486 35.86 -13.31 27.24
CA HIS A 486 36.65 -12.09 27.07
C HIS A 486 36.83 -11.38 28.40
N GLY A 487 38.08 -11.20 28.83
CA GLY A 487 38.39 -10.35 29.97
C GLY A 487 38.04 -8.88 29.67
N PRO A 488 37.84 -8.03 30.70
CA PRO A 488 37.47 -6.62 30.54
C PRO A 488 38.37 -5.85 29.54
N ALA A 489 39.67 -6.18 29.50
CA ALA A 489 40.63 -5.56 28.59
C ALA A 489 40.35 -5.83 27.10
N VAL A 490 39.77 -6.97 26.75
CA VAL A 490 39.41 -7.31 25.35
C VAL A 490 38.15 -6.55 24.93
N ALA A 491 37.14 -6.48 25.81
CA ALA A 491 35.94 -5.67 25.59
C ALA A 491 36.29 -4.18 25.44
N ASP A 492 37.21 -3.68 26.27
CA ASP A 492 37.75 -2.33 26.17
C ASP A 492 38.46 -2.06 24.84
N ALA A 493 39.26 -3.02 24.37
CA ALA A 493 39.97 -2.91 23.10
C ALA A 493 39.01 -2.92 21.90
N LEU A 494 37.97 -3.77 21.94
CA LEU A 494 36.91 -3.80 20.94
C LEU A 494 36.16 -2.47 20.89
N ALA A 495 35.63 -2.02 22.03
CA ALA A 495 34.88 -0.77 22.10
C ALA A 495 35.71 0.44 21.66
N ALA A 496 36.98 0.52 22.08
CA ALA A 496 37.88 1.59 21.66
C ALA A 496 38.14 1.55 20.16
N GLY A 497 38.53 0.39 19.61
CA GLY A 497 38.84 0.27 18.18
C GLY A 497 37.62 0.55 17.29
N MET A 498 36.45 0.06 17.68
CA MET A 498 35.20 0.29 16.95
C MET A 498 34.82 1.79 16.98
N ALA A 499 34.89 2.43 18.15
CA ALA A 499 34.65 3.86 18.26
C ALA A 499 35.64 4.68 17.42
N ASP A 500 36.93 4.32 17.43
CA ASP A 500 37.97 4.98 16.62
C ASP A 500 37.73 4.82 15.12
N LEU A 501 37.20 3.67 14.69
CA LEU A 501 36.90 3.39 13.28
C LEU A 501 35.65 4.15 12.78
N LEU A 502 34.62 4.30 13.63
CA LEU A 502 33.39 5.01 13.28
C LEU A 502 33.51 6.51 13.44
N ALA A 503 34.15 6.95 14.53
CA ALA A 503 34.34 8.33 14.88
C ALA A 503 35.78 8.57 15.36
N PRO A 504 36.75 8.82 14.48
CA PRO A 504 38.13 9.05 14.89
C PRO A 504 38.23 10.26 15.83
N ALA A 505 38.86 10.09 16.99
CA ALA A 505 38.97 11.15 18.01
C ALA A 505 39.93 12.30 17.62
N GLY A 506 40.70 12.15 16.52
CA GLY A 506 41.64 13.15 16.04
C GLY A 506 40.98 14.31 15.27
N ASP A 507 41.75 15.37 15.06
CA ASP A 507 41.34 16.58 14.32
C ASP A 507 41.36 16.36 12.79
N THR A 508 40.81 15.22 12.36
CA THR A 508 40.76 14.86 10.94
C THR A 508 39.48 15.42 10.33
N ALA A 509 39.52 16.71 9.97
CA ALA A 509 38.52 17.35 9.11
C ALA A 509 38.30 16.61 7.77
N ALA A 510 39.17 15.65 7.43
CA ALA A 510 39.16 14.85 6.21
C ALA A 510 38.38 13.53 6.30
N VAL A 511 37.81 13.14 7.44
CA VAL A 511 37.03 11.90 7.51
C VAL A 511 35.63 12.19 7.01
N GLU A 512 35.32 11.68 5.81
CA GLU A 512 33.97 11.75 5.27
C GLU A 512 32.98 11.12 6.26
N PRO A 513 31.88 11.82 6.57
CA PRO A 513 30.84 11.30 7.44
C PRO A 513 30.22 10.06 6.82
N LEU A 514 29.88 9.09 7.66
CA LEU A 514 29.16 7.92 7.18
C LEU A 514 27.80 8.35 6.61
N PRO A 515 27.35 7.74 5.50
CA PRO A 515 26.01 7.97 4.96
C PRO A 515 24.90 7.51 5.92
N TRP A 516 25.27 6.78 6.99
CA TRP A 516 24.39 6.18 7.99
C TRP A 516 24.81 6.56 9.40
N GLY A 517 23.89 6.41 10.37
CA GLY A 517 24.18 6.67 11.78
C GLY A 517 25.26 5.75 12.34
N GLU A 518 26.26 6.34 12.99
CA GLU A 518 27.41 5.65 13.59
C GLU A 518 26.95 4.63 14.65
N HIS A 519 25.91 4.96 15.43
CA HIS A 519 25.29 4.04 16.38
C HIS A 519 24.64 2.82 15.71
N LEU A 520 23.99 3.00 14.55
CA LEU A 520 23.43 1.87 13.80
C LEU A 520 24.54 0.91 13.34
N VAL A 521 25.64 1.46 12.81
CA VAL A 521 26.80 0.66 12.37
C VAL A 521 27.43 -0.06 13.57
N ALA A 522 27.55 0.61 14.71
CA ALA A 522 28.04 0.01 15.95
C ALA A 522 27.15 -1.15 16.45
N GLU A 523 25.83 -0.98 16.44
CA GLU A 523 24.87 -2.04 16.80
C GLU A 523 24.93 -3.24 15.84
N LEU A 524 25.09 -2.99 14.53
CA LEU A 524 25.30 -4.05 13.55
C LEU A 524 26.60 -4.82 13.84
N TRP A 525 27.69 -4.13 14.18
CA TRP A 525 28.94 -4.82 14.58
C TRP A 525 28.80 -5.62 15.87
N LEU A 526 28.06 -5.09 16.85
CA LEU A 526 27.76 -5.85 18.07
C LEU A 526 26.98 -7.11 17.71
N HIS A 527 25.93 -6.99 16.89
CA HIS A 527 25.17 -8.15 16.42
C HIS A 527 26.08 -9.19 15.75
N GLU A 528 26.94 -8.75 14.83
CA GLU A 528 27.93 -9.59 14.15
C GLU A 528 28.83 -10.37 15.12
N LEU A 529 29.36 -9.68 16.13
CA LEU A 529 30.24 -10.27 17.14
C LEU A 529 29.52 -11.34 17.98
N HIS A 530 28.28 -11.07 18.37
CA HIS A 530 27.48 -12.02 19.16
C HIS A 530 27.14 -13.26 18.34
N ARG A 531 26.80 -13.08 17.06
CA ARG A 531 26.43 -14.17 16.15
C ARG A 531 27.62 -15.07 15.82
N ALA A 532 28.81 -14.50 15.65
CA ALA A 532 30.01 -15.27 15.31
C ALA A 532 30.38 -16.32 16.37
N GLY A 533 29.86 -16.22 17.61
CA GLY A 533 29.95 -17.22 18.68
C GLY A 533 31.36 -17.40 19.30
N ALA A 534 32.42 -17.12 18.54
CA ALA A 534 33.80 -17.06 18.98
C ALA A 534 34.36 -15.66 18.71
N GLY A 535 34.15 -14.75 19.66
CA GLY A 535 34.80 -13.43 19.60
C GLY A 535 36.32 -13.50 19.82
N PRO A 536 37.03 -12.37 19.68
CA PRO A 536 38.49 -12.32 19.80
C PRO A 536 38.97 -12.68 21.19
N ARG A 537 39.96 -13.59 21.32
CA ARG A 537 40.39 -14.11 22.64
C ARG A 537 41.37 -13.21 23.39
N ASP A 538 42.01 -12.28 22.71
CA ASP A 538 43.00 -11.36 23.27
C ASP A 538 42.91 -9.98 22.58
N ILE A 539 43.68 -9.03 23.10
CA ILE A 539 43.70 -7.64 22.61
C ILE A 539 44.20 -7.55 21.15
N ALA A 540 45.14 -8.40 20.74
CA ALA A 540 45.69 -8.37 19.39
C ALA A 540 44.66 -8.87 18.37
N ALA A 541 43.97 -9.97 18.68
CA ALA A 541 42.86 -10.49 17.90
C ALA A 541 41.70 -9.50 17.84
N ALA A 542 41.40 -8.78 18.94
CA ALA A 542 40.38 -7.73 18.94
C ALA A 542 40.71 -6.60 17.97
N LYS A 543 41.95 -6.11 17.99
CA LYS A 543 42.41 -5.08 17.04
C LYS A 543 42.35 -5.56 15.59
N ALA A 544 42.78 -6.79 15.33
CA ALA A 544 42.72 -7.39 14.00
C ALA A 544 41.28 -7.56 13.50
N PHE A 545 40.36 -7.98 14.38
CA PHE A 545 38.94 -8.08 14.07
C PHE A 545 38.35 -6.72 13.66
N VAL A 546 38.57 -5.69 14.48
CA VAL A 546 38.08 -4.34 14.21
C VAL A 546 38.61 -3.80 12.88
N ALA A 547 39.89 -4.03 12.57
CA ALA A 547 40.50 -3.59 11.31
C ALA A 547 39.84 -4.22 10.07
N GLY A 548 39.20 -5.39 10.22
CA GLY A 548 38.46 -6.07 9.16
C GLY A 548 36.97 -5.70 9.06
N LEU A 549 36.45 -4.85 9.94
CA LEU A 549 35.04 -4.50 9.95
C LEU A 549 34.70 -3.48 8.85
N PRO A 550 33.68 -3.76 8.01
CA PRO A 550 33.13 -2.76 7.10
C PRO A 550 32.58 -1.56 7.87
N ARG A 551 32.92 -0.34 7.43
CA ARG A 551 32.42 0.92 8.00
C ARG A 551 30.99 1.26 7.56
N ASP A 552 30.44 0.45 6.67
CA ASP A 552 29.20 0.72 5.98
C ASP A 552 28.22 -0.46 6.18
N VAL A 553 26.97 -0.16 6.58
CA VAL A 553 25.77 -1.04 6.59
C VAL A 553 25.69 -1.97 5.38
N SER A 554 25.98 -1.57 4.14
CA SER A 554 25.89 -2.50 2.99
C SER A 554 26.95 -3.60 3.10
N GLY A 555 28.18 -3.25 3.43
CA GLY A 555 29.27 -4.18 3.71
C GLY A 555 28.95 -5.09 4.89
N LEU A 556 28.30 -4.56 5.94
CA LEU A 556 27.89 -5.33 7.11
C LEU A 556 26.73 -6.26 6.88
N VAL A 557 25.68 -5.79 6.24
CA VAL A 557 24.54 -6.62 5.87
C VAL A 557 25.02 -7.74 4.95
N ARG A 558 25.87 -7.46 3.95
CA ARG A 558 26.47 -8.52 3.14
C ARG A 558 27.32 -9.51 3.94
N LEU A 559 28.09 -9.02 4.92
CA LEU A 559 28.88 -9.88 5.79
C LEU A 559 27.99 -10.82 6.60
N ASP A 560 26.89 -10.30 7.15
CA ASP A 560 25.96 -11.11 7.94
C ASP A 560 25.12 -12.06 7.08
N LEU A 561 24.62 -11.58 5.94
CA LEU A 561 23.84 -12.39 5.00
C LEU A 561 24.65 -13.60 4.52
N ARG A 562 25.97 -13.47 4.34
CA ARG A 562 26.87 -14.59 4.00
C ARG A 562 27.02 -15.63 5.12
N ARG A 563 26.73 -15.26 6.36
CA ARG A 563 26.82 -16.13 7.55
C ARG A 563 25.48 -16.74 7.92
N LEU A 564 24.37 -16.22 7.38
CA LEU A 564 23.08 -16.88 7.47
C LEU A 564 23.20 -18.30 6.93
N ASN A 565 22.56 -19.25 7.61
CA ASN A 565 22.37 -20.56 6.99
C ASN A 565 21.51 -20.40 5.72
N PRO A 566 21.66 -21.30 4.72
CA PRO A 566 20.94 -21.22 3.45
C PRO A 566 19.42 -21.04 3.56
N ARG A 567 18.78 -21.64 4.58
CA ARG A 567 17.33 -21.50 4.80
C ARG A 567 16.97 -20.09 5.24
N SER A 568 17.67 -19.58 6.25
CA SER A 568 17.46 -18.22 6.77
C SER A 568 17.75 -17.16 5.70
N LEU A 569 18.72 -17.39 4.80
CA LEU A 569 18.99 -16.49 3.68
C LEU A 569 17.84 -16.44 2.66
N ALA A 570 17.29 -17.60 2.26
CA ALA A 570 16.13 -17.67 1.37
C ALA A 570 14.91 -16.93 1.96
N ILE A 571 14.70 -17.08 3.27
CA ILE A 571 13.64 -16.38 3.99
C ILE A 571 13.92 -14.88 4.05
N ALA A 572 15.16 -14.44 4.31
CA ALA A 572 15.52 -13.02 4.31
C ALA A 572 15.24 -12.36 2.96
N TRP A 573 15.63 -13.01 1.85
CA TRP A 573 15.31 -12.54 0.50
C TRP A 573 13.81 -12.48 0.25
N THR A 574 13.04 -13.45 0.76
CA THR A 574 11.57 -13.46 0.69
C THR A 574 10.97 -12.28 1.45
N MET A 575 11.45 -11.99 2.65
CA MET A 575 11.00 -10.82 3.43
C MET A 575 11.29 -9.50 2.70
N ALA A 576 12.39 -9.45 1.95
CA ALA A 576 12.78 -8.29 1.16
C ALA A 576 11.82 -8.03 -0.03
N PHE A 577 11.11 -9.04 -0.53
CA PHE A 577 10.11 -8.86 -1.59
C PHE A 577 8.89 -8.04 -1.16
N ALA A 578 8.56 -7.98 0.14
CA ALA A 578 7.43 -7.19 0.60
C ALA A 578 7.70 -5.68 0.68
N GLN A 579 8.87 -5.21 0.23
CA GLN A 579 9.22 -3.78 0.05
C GLN A 579 8.85 -2.83 1.22
N GLY A 580 8.82 -3.34 2.46
CA GLY A 580 8.45 -2.58 3.66
C GLY A 580 6.97 -2.64 4.05
N GLU A 581 6.08 -3.15 3.19
CA GLU A 581 4.68 -3.48 3.57
C GLU A 581 4.64 -4.59 4.62
N GLY A 582 5.61 -5.50 4.52
CA GLY A 582 5.73 -6.69 5.35
C GLY A 582 4.81 -7.82 4.91
N TRP A 583 5.02 -8.97 5.52
CA TRP A 583 4.24 -10.17 5.26
C TRP A 583 3.29 -10.44 6.43
N SER A 584 1.99 -10.57 6.16
CA SER A 584 1.07 -11.09 7.18
C SER A 584 1.35 -12.57 7.41
N LEU A 585 1.57 -12.94 8.68
CA LEU A 585 1.71 -14.33 9.10
C LEU A 585 0.41 -15.13 8.93
N ASP A 586 -0.72 -14.49 8.65
CA ASP A 586 -1.95 -15.18 8.27
C ASP A 586 -1.82 -15.82 6.88
N HIS A 587 -0.87 -15.35 6.06
CA HIS A 587 -0.54 -15.91 4.74
C HIS A 587 0.75 -16.73 4.76
N ILE A 588 0.99 -17.48 5.83
CA ILE A 588 2.25 -18.19 6.04
C ILE A 588 2.58 -19.17 4.91
N ASP A 589 1.59 -19.83 4.33
CA ASP A 589 1.75 -20.75 3.20
C ASP A 589 2.31 -20.04 1.95
N LEU A 590 1.85 -18.81 1.69
CA LEU A 590 2.36 -18.00 0.58
C LEU A 590 3.81 -17.58 0.84
N ILE A 591 4.14 -17.17 2.06
CA ILE A 591 5.51 -16.81 2.45
C ILE A 591 6.44 -18.02 2.26
N VAL A 592 6.01 -19.19 2.74
CA VAL A 592 6.75 -20.45 2.58
C VAL A 592 6.93 -20.77 1.10
N ALA A 593 5.87 -20.68 0.28
CA ALA A 593 5.96 -20.96 -1.16
C ALA A 593 6.96 -20.04 -1.89
N ILE A 594 7.00 -18.75 -1.54
CA ILE A 594 7.98 -17.81 -2.12
C ILE A 594 9.38 -18.13 -1.62
N ALA A 595 9.56 -18.42 -0.32
CA ALA A 595 10.85 -18.82 0.23
C ALA A 595 11.36 -20.14 -0.35
N GLN A 596 10.48 -21.09 -0.67
CA GLN A 596 10.80 -22.30 -1.42
C GLN A 596 11.30 -21.99 -2.83
N ARG A 597 10.75 -20.98 -3.51
CA ARG A 597 11.28 -20.52 -4.80
C ARG A 597 12.66 -19.89 -4.68
N MET A 598 12.95 -19.21 -3.56
CA MET A 598 14.26 -18.61 -3.29
C MET A 598 15.31 -19.63 -2.80
N ALA A 599 14.87 -20.77 -2.24
CA ALA A 599 15.74 -21.75 -1.59
C ALA A 599 16.92 -22.23 -2.46
N PRO A 600 16.74 -22.63 -3.75
CA PRO A 600 17.85 -23.14 -4.56
C PRO A 600 18.97 -22.12 -4.73
N ARG A 601 18.61 -20.84 -4.87
CA ARG A 601 19.56 -19.73 -5.04
C ARG A 601 20.36 -19.45 -3.77
N ALA A 602 19.76 -19.69 -2.61
CA ALA A 602 20.45 -19.61 -1.34
C ALA A 602 21.30 -20.86 -1.04
N GLY A 603 21.29 -21.87 -1.92
CA GLY A 603 21.99 -23.14 -1.72
C GLY A 603 21.22 -24.10 -0.81
N CYS A 604 19.90 -24.01 -0.77
CA CYS A 604 19.01 -24.83 0.05
C CYS A 604 18.01 -25.62 -0.81
N ASP A 605 17.67 -26.85 -0.38
CA ASP A 605 16.55 -27.58 -0.96
C ASP A 605 15.22 -26.86 -0.64
N ARG A 606 14.31 -26.82 -1.61
CA ARG A 606 12.97 -26.24 -1.46
C ARG A 606 12.22 -26.91 -0.31
N THR A 607 12.32 -28.24 -0.18
CA THR A 607 11.56 -28.98 0.84
C THR A 607 12.00 -28.66 2.27
N ALA A 608 13.19 -28.10 2.44
CA ALA A 608 13.72 -27.70 3.74
C ALA A 608 13.11 -26.37 4.25
N ILE A 609 12.39 -25.64 3.41
CA ILE A 609 11.61 -24.47 3.79
C ILE A 609 10.19 -24.90 4.14
N THR A 610 9.95 -25.02 5.44
CA THR A 610 8.65 -25.29 6.06
C THR A 610 8.18 -24.08 6.87
N GLU A 611 6.91 -24.06 7.27
CA GLU A 611 6.38 -23.09 8.22
C GLU A 611 7.21 -23.04 9.51
N GLU A 612 7.57 -24.20 10.06
CA GLU A 612 8.40 -24.29 11.26
C GLU A 612 9.77 -23.64 11.05
N SER A 613 10.42 -23.91 9.92
CA SER A 613 11.71 -23.31 9.59
C SER A 613 11.62 -21.80 9.38
N LEU A 614 10.50 -21.31 8.82
CA LEU A 614 10.21 -19.89 8.66
C LEU A 614 10.12 -19.22 10.04
N ARG A 615 9.29 -19.76 10.93
CA ARG A 615 9.14 -19.24 12.29
C ARG A 615 10.47 -19.26 13.04
N ALA A 616 11.21 -20.38 12.99
CA ALA A 616 12.52 -20.50 13.61
C ALA A 616 13.55 -19.48 13.09
N ALA A 617 13.56 -19.21 11.78
CA ALA A 617 14.42 -18.18 11.21
C ALA A 617 14.01 -16.77 11.67
N LEU A 618 12.71 -16.46 11.68
CA LEU A 618 12.18 -15.17 12.12
C LEU A 618 12.43 -14.91 13.63
N ASP A 619 12.35 -15.96 14.46
CA ASP A 619 12.59 -15.90 15.90
C ASP A 619 14.09 -15.97 16.28
N GLY A 620 14.93 -16.49 15.39
CA GLY A 620 16.37 -16.68 15.61
C GLY A 620 17.20 -15.80 14.70
N ASP A 621 17.70 -16.40 13.61
CA ASP A 621 18.69 -15.83 12.69
C ASP A 621 18.34 -14.47 12.09
N LEU A 622 17.04 -14.17 11.97
CA LEU A 622 16.52 -12.93 11.38
C LEU A 622 15.89 -12.00 12.41
N ALA A 623 15.84 -12.35 13.69
CA ALA A 623 15.16 -11.58 14.73
C ALA A 623 15.69 -10.13 14.82
N PHE A 624 16.98 -9.93 14.57
CA PHE A 624 17.58 -8.59 14.50
C PHE A 624 16.98 -7.75 13.37
N TYR A 625 16.76 -8.39 12.22
CA TYR A 625 16.26 -7.79 10.99
C TYR A 625 14.77 -7.69 10.88
N VAL A 626 13.98 -8.36 11.71
CA VAL A 626 12.52 -8.32 11.57
C VAL A 626 11.85 -7.65 12.76
N ARG A 627 10.72 -6.99 12.50
CA ARG A 627 9.80 -6.51 13.52
C ARG A 627 8.41 -7.05 13.26
N ARG A 628 7.68 -7.29 14.35
CA ARG A 628 6.32 -7.82 14.34
C ARG A 628 5.35 -6.71 14.69
N TYR A 629 4.35 -6.52 13.85
CA TYR A 629 3.32 -5.51 14.01
C TYR A 629 1.96 -6.19 14.10
N PRO A 630 1.17 -5.95 15.16
CA PRO A 630 -0.20 -6.45 15.20
C PRO A 630 -1.03 -5.79 14.08
N GLN A 631 -1.84 -6.58 13.37
CA GLN A 631 -2.86 -6.09 12.42
C GLN A 631 -4.21 -5.93 13.11
N ARG A 632 -5.02 -4.99 12.61
CA ARG A 632 -6.46 -4.98 12.92
C ARG A 632 -7.07 -6.30 12.48
N GLY A 633 -7.63 -7.04 13.43
CA GLY A 633 -8.17 -8.38 13.21
C GLY A 633 -7.42 -9.50 13.94
N GLY A 634 -6.32 -9.18 14.64
CA GLY A 634 -5.59 -10.13 15.48
C GLY A 634 -4.41 -10.85 14.79
N GLY A 635 -4.17 -10.58 13.50
CA GLY A 635 -3.02 -11.08 12.75
C GLY A 635 -1.70 -10.35 13.08
N VAL A 636 -0.58 -10.85 12.56
CA VAL A 636 0.75 -10.24 12.77
C VAL A 636 1.46 -10.02 11.43
N VAL A 637 1.88 -8.80 11.14
CA VAL A 637 2.78 -8.49 10.02
C VAL A 637 4.23 -8.57 10.48
N VAL A 638 5.06 -9.25 9.70
CA VAL A 638 6.52 -9.24 9.85
C VAL A 638 7.12 -8.33 8.79
N ARG A 639 7.95 -7.37 9.21
CA ARG A 639 8.64 -6.42 8.31
C ARG A 639 10.14 -6.47 8.55
N LEU A 640 10.93 -6.24 7.50
CA LEU A 640 12.34 -5.93 7.67
C LEU A 640 12.52 -4.58 8.38
N PHE A 641 13.39 -4.57 9.37
CA PHE A 641 13.77 -3.45 10.21
C PHE A 641 14.96 -2.75 9.56
N HIS A 642 14.82 -1.44 9.38
CA HIS A 642 15.70 -0.55 8.61
C HIS A 642 15.65 -0.73 7.08
N ASP A 643 15.18 0.31 6.40
CA ASP A 643 15.12 0.38 4.95
C ASP A 643 16.48 0.13 4.28
N ALA A 644 17.58 0.60 4.87
CA ALA A 644 18.92 0.39 4.31
C ALA A 644 19.30 -1.10 4.27
N VAL A 645 18.86 -1.85 5.28
CA VAL A 645 19.04 -3.30 5.32
C VAL A 645 18.13 -3.97 4.30
N ALA A 646 16.85 -3.60 4.25
CA ALA A 646 15.91 -4.15 3.28
C ALA A 646 16.35 -3.91 1.83
N GLU A 647 16.78 -2.69 1.50
CA GLU A 647 17.35 -2.33 0.20
C GLU A 647 18.59 -3.14 -0.13
N GLU A 648 19.49 -3.35 0.82
CA GLU A 648 20.69 -4.14 0.55
C GLU A 648 20.36 -5.61 0.34
N ILE A 649 19.46 -6.18 1.14
CA ILE A 649 18.96 -7.55 0.95
C ILE A 649 18.28 -7.68 -0.44
N GLN A 650 17.53 -6.67 -0.88
CA GLN A 650 16.95 -6.63 -2.23
C GLN A 650 18.02 -6.51 -3.33
N ARG A 651 19.05 -5.68 -3.15
CA ARG A 651 20.15 -5.56 -4.12
C ARG A 651 20.92 -6.89 -4.23
N ASP A 652 21.17 -7.54 -3.11
CA ASP A 652 21.84 -8.83 -3.03
C ASP A 652 21.01 -9.95 -3.70
N SER A 653 19.69 -9.97 -3.47
CA SER A 653 18.78 -10.92 -4.13
C SER A 653 18.76 -10.69 -5.64
N ARG A 654 18.68 -9.44 -6.12
CA ARG A 654 18.72 -9.10 -7.56
C ARG A 654 20.04 -9.47 -8.23
N ARG A 655 21.18 -9.25 -7.57
CA ARG A 655 22.50 -9.69 -8.10
C ARG A 655 22.54 -11.21 -8.26
N SER A 656 21.96 -11.92 -7.30
CA SER A 656 21.84 -13.38 -7.34
C SER A 656 20.86 -13.86 -8.44
N TRP A 657 19.90 -13.03 -8.87
CA TRP A 657 19.02 -13.31 -10.02
C TRP A 657 19.73 -13.18 -11.36
N THR A 658 20.56 -12.15 -11.54
CA THR A 658 21.24 -11.88 -12.82
C THR A 658 22.37 -12.86 -13.16
N ALA A 659 22.75 -13.76 -12.25
CA ALA A 659 23.83 -14.71 -12.43
C ALA A 659 23.47 -15.94 -13.28
N THR A 660 22.19 -16.17 -13.59
CA THR A 660 21.70 -17.27 -14.44
C THR A 660 20.79 -16.74 -15.55
N PRO A 661 21.24 -16.70 -16.82
CA PRO A 661 20.47 -16.12 -17.93
C PRO A 661 19.17 -16.85 -18.31
N GLU A 662 18.95 -18.07 -17.83
CA GLU A 662 17.86 -18.93 -18.34
C GLU A 662 16.58 -18.95 -17.48
N GLU A 663 16.55 -18.25 -16.34
CA GLU A 663 15.40 -18.27 -15.41
C GLU A 663 15.03 -16.88 -14.87
N ALA A 664 15.17 -15.84 -15.70
CA ALA A 664 14.50 -14.56 -15.43
C ALA A 664 13.04 -14.68 -15.91
N PRO A 665 12.03 -14.57 -15.03
CA PRO A 665 10.68 -14.24 -15.47
C PRO A 665 10.64 -12.82 -16.05
#